data_AF-A0A1D1ZHH0-F1
#
_entry.id   AF-A0A1D1ZHH0-F1
#
_cell.length_a   1.000
_cell.length_b   1.000
_cell.length_c   1.000
_cell.angle_alpha   90.00
_cell.angle_beta   90.00
_cell.angle_gamma   90.00
#
_symmetry.space_group_name_H-M   'P 1'
#
loop_
_entity.id
_entity.type
_entity.pdbx_description
1 polymer ?
#
loop_
_entity_poly.entity_id
_entity_poly.type
_entity_poly.pdbx_seq_one_letter_code
_entity_poly.pdbx_strand_id
1 'polypeptide(L)'
;EEEEEEEGDVAFCIGDEEVVCIRHKMAALSAPLRTMMYGAFMESRREKISFTHNGVSANGMRAVDAFSRTASLDDLPPDIVLELLSFANKYCCEGLKSACDARLASLVRGAEDAILLVEYGLEETAHLLVGSCLQVFLRELPRSLRNPRVTRLLCSAEGRRRLASAGHASFALYYFLSQVAMEENKRSNTTVMLLERLGESAASEWQKQLALHQLGCVMLERDENEDAQSWFEAAAKAGHVYSLAGVARAKYRRGNRYSAFKQLNSLVMEYDHVGWMHQERSLYCSSMEEKMRDLNDATRIDPTLVYPYKYRAIILMDDNMIGAAIAEINKILAFRVSADCLELRAWFSMALEDYEGALRDVRALMTLDPHYMVFHGKVHGDQLAQVLQRHVQQWSLAECWMQLYDRWSSVDDIGSLAVVHQMLANDPSKSILWFRQSLLLLRLNCHKVAMRSLRLARTYSANEHESLVYEGWVLYDTGHREEALAKAEESISIQRSFEAFFLKAYVLADTSLDLKSSSYVIQLLEEALKCPSDGLRKGQALNNLGSVYVDFDKLDLAADCYVNALNIKHTRAHQGLARVYYLKNQRKAAYDEMAKLIEKAQNNASAYEKRSEYCDRDMAKSDLSRTTELDPLRTYPYRYRAAVLMDDHKEDEAIAELTKAIAFKPDLQLLHLRAAFYESMGKMDNTLRDCEAALCLDPNHGDTIVLYNKVREGADQEK
;
A
#
# COMPACT_ATOMS: atom_id res chain seq x y z
N GLU A 1 18.40 -50.40 -12.60
CA GLU A 1 18.17 -51.34 -13.71
C GLU A 1 18.80 -50.70 -14.93
N GLU A 2 19.72 -51.41 -15.56
CA GLU A 2 20.58 -50.94 -16.65
C GLU A 2 19.71 -50.62 -17.87
N GLU A 3 19.63 -49.34 -18.24
CA GLU A 3 19.07 -48.94 -19.54
C GLU A 3 20.00 -49.49 -20.63
N GLU A 4 19.50 -50.41 -21.46
CA GLU A 4 20.18 -50.80 -22.69
C GLU A 4 20.44 -49.52 -23.50
N GLU A 5 21.72 -49.15 -23.71
CA GLU A 5 22.09 -48.04 -24.57
C GLU A 5 21.61 -48.36 -26.00
N GLU A 6 20.42 -47.87 -26.37
CA GLU A 6 19.93 -47.94 -27.74
C GLU A 6 20.98 -47.30 -28.66
N GLU A 7 21.60 -48.12 -29.53
CA GLU A 7 22.57 -47.65 -30.53
C GLU A 7 21.88 -46.67 -31.50
N GLY A 8 22.47 -45.49 -31.67
CA GLY A 8 21.88 -44.46 -32.54
C GLY A 8 21.93 -44.84 -34.02
N ASP A 9 20.81 -44.62 -34.72
CA ASP A 9 20.56 -45.01 -36.11
C ASP A 9 20.57 -43.82 -37.09
N VAL A 10 20.99 -42.64 -36.63
CA VAL A 10 21.23 -41.46 -37.46
C VAL A 10 22.37 -40.61 -36.91
N ALA A 11 23.22 -40.08 -37.79
CA ALA A 11 24.29 -39.16 -37.44
C ALA A 11 24.04 -37.77 -38.02
N PHE A 12 24.09 -36.74 -37.15
CA PHE A 12 24.05 -35.34 -37.54
C PHE A 12 25.47 -34.81 -37.69
N CYS A 13 25.85 -34.40 -38.91
CA CYS A 13 27.18 -33.88 -39.23
C CYS A 13 27.20 -32.35 -39.05
N ILE A 14 28.06 -31.86 -38.15
CA ILE A 14 28.24 -30.43 -37.83
C ILE A 14 29.72 -30.08 -38.05
N GLY A 15 30.04 -29.49 -39.20
CA GLY A 15 31.43 -29.30 -39.62
C GLY A 15 32.10 -30.66 -39.85
N ASP A 16 33.18 -30.92 -39.13
CA ASP A 16 33.94 -32.18 -39.16
C ASP A 16 33.51 -33.17 -38.07
N GLU A 17 32.59 -32.78 -37.18
CA GLU A 17 32.10 -33.62 -36.08
C GLU A 17 30.80 -34.35 -36.45
N GLU A 18 30.70 -35.63 -36.08
CA GLU A 18 29.49 -36.45 -36.24
C GLU A 18 28.89 -36.72 -34.85
N VAL A 19 27.61 -36.39 -34.68
CA VAL A 19 26.86 -36.67 -33.45
C VAL A 19 25.83 -37.76 -33.75
N VAL A 20 25.99 -38.92 -33.13
CA VAL A 20 25.11 -40.09 -33.30
C VAL A 20 23.92 -39.98 -32.36
N CYS A 21 22.71 -40.02 -32.91
CA CYS A 21 21.45 -39.81 -32.23
C CYS A 21 20.46 -40.94 -32.55
N ILE A 22 19.36 -41.02 -31.79
CA ILE A 22 18.27 -41.97 -32.03
C ILE A 22 17.16 -41.28 -32.84
N ARG A 23 16.92 -41.73 -34.07
CA ARG A 23 16.02 -41.12 -35.07
C ARG A 23 14.60 -40.98 -34.56
N HIS A 24 14.06 -42.00 -33.90
CA HIS A 24 12.68 -41.95 -33.39
C HIS A 24 12.51 -40.94 -32.24
N LYS A 25 13.50 -40.81 -31.34
CA LYS A 25 13.49 -39.85 -30.23
C LYS A 25 13.65 -38.41 -30.72
N MET A 26 14.59 -38.19 -31.63
CA MET A 26 14.76 -36.89 -32.29
C MET A 26 13.49 -36.47 -33.07
N ALA A 27 12.82 -37.42 -33.73
CA ALA A 27 11.56 -37.17 -34.41
C ALA A 27 10.39 -36.87 -33.47
N ALA A 28 10.42 -37.39 -32.23
CA ALA A 28 9.40 -37.14 -31.23
C ALA A 28 9.43 -35.70 -30.68
N LEU A 29 10.56 -35.00 -30.79
CA LEU A 29 10.74 -33.64 -30.28
C LEU A 29 9.82 -32.61 -30.97
N SER A 30 9.53 -32.78 -32.27
CA SER A 30 8.67 -31.87 -33.01
C SER A 30 8.14 -32.43 -34.33
N ALA A 31 7.03 -31.87 -34.82
CA ALA A 31 6.47 -32.23 -36.13
C ALA A 31 7.42 -31.92 -37.31
N PRO A 32 8.15 -30.78 -37.35
CA PRO A 32 9.17 -30.54 -38.38
C PRO A 32 10.25 -31.61 -38.42
N LEU A 33 10.82 -31.99 -37.27
CA LEU A 33 11.86 -33.03 -37.19
C LEU A 33 11.32 -34.40 -37.58
N ARG A 34 10.09 -34.74 -37.16
CA ARG A 34 9.40 -35.95 -37.60
C ARG A 34 9.26 -36.02 -39.12
N THR A 35 8.88 -34.90 -39.73
CA THR A 35 8.69 -34.83 -41.18
C THR A 35 10.03 -34.93 -41.92
N MET A 36 11.10 -34.33 -41.40
CA MET A 36 12.45 -34.47 -41.95
C MET A 36 12.95 -35.92 -41.93
N MET A 37 12.71 -36.64 -40.81
CA MET A 37 13.26 -37.98 -40.61
C MET A 37 12.40 -39.12 -41.15
N TYR A 38 11.07 -38.95 -41.23
CA TYR A 38 10.13 -39.98 -41.68
C TYR A 38 9.21 -39.55 -42.84
N GLY A 39 9.33 -38.30 -43.32
CA GLY A 39 8.56 -37.79 -44.45
C GLY A 39 9.19 -38.10 -45.80
N ALA A 40 8.78 -37.37 -46.84
CA ALA A 40 9.21 -37.61 -48.22
C ALA A 40 10.54 -36.92 -48.61
N PHE A 41 11.30 -36.40 -47.65
CA PHE A 41 12.54 -35.67 -47.88
C PHE A 41 13.74 -36.62 -48.11
N MET A 42 14.80 -36.13 -48.78
CA MET A 42 16.00 -36.94 -49.07
C MET A 42 16.71 -37.39 -47.79
N GLU A 43 16.63 -36.57 -46.75
CA GLU A 43 17.16 -36.77 -45.40
C GLU A 43 16.55 -38.00 -44.71
N SER A 44 15.29 -38.34 -45.01
CA SER A 44 14.61 -39.52 -44.44
C SER A 44 15.29 -40.85 -44.81
N ARG A 45 16.03 -40.89 -45.93
CA ARG A 45 16.71 -42.09 -46.46
C ARG A 45 18.21 -42.10 -46.20
N ARG A 46 18.74 -41.11 -45.49
CA ARG A 46 20.17 -40.98 -45.19
C ARG A 46 20.45 -41.33 -43.74
N GLU A 47 21.54 -42.07 -43.51
CA GLU A 47 22.11 -42.30 -42.19
C GLU A 47 22.87 -41.07 -41.67
N LYS A 48 23.39 -40.23 -42.58
CA LYS A 48 24.10 -38.99 -42.26
C LYS A 48 23.35 -37.76 -42.77
N ILE A 49 22.99 -36.86 -41.87
CA ILE A 49 22.25 -35.62 -42.16
C ILE A 49 23.12 -34.42 -41.80
N SER A 50 23.36 -33.50 -42.75
CA SER A 50 24.20 -32.32 -42.50
C SER A 50 23.44 -31.22 -41.76
N PHE A 51 23.99 -30.76 -40.64
CA PHE A 51 23.51 -29.66 -39.81
C PHE A 51 24.51 -28.50 -39.68
N THR A 52 25.62 -28.53 -40.43
CA THR A 52 26.71 -27.54 -40.37
C THR A 52 26.26 -26.08 -40.49
N HIS A 53 25.22 -25.79 -41.29
CA HIS A 53 24.71 -24.43 -41.49
C HIS A 53 23.45 -24.12 -40.69
N ASN A 54 23.10 -24.97 -39.73
CA ASN A 54 21.85 -24.83 -38.98
C ASN A 54 21.95 -24.06 -37.67
N GLY A 55 23.13 -23.55 -37.32
CA GLY A 55 23.33 -22.70 -36.14
C GLY A 55 23.39 -23.47 -34.82
N VAL A 56 23.73 -24.76 -34.87
CA VAL A 56 23.93 -25.62 -33.70
C VAL A 56 25.33 -26.21 -33.73
N SER A 57 26.02 -26.17 -32.60
CA SER A 57 27.31 -26.77 -32.33
C SER A 57 27.18 -28.27 -32.07
N ALA A 58 28.28 -29.01 -32.20
CA ALA A 58 28.28 -30.43 -31.88
C ALA A 58 27.90 -30.69 -30.41
N ASN A 59 28.31 -29.82 -29.49
CA ASN A 59 27.90 -29.90 -28.08
C ASN A 59 26.40 -29.62 -27.89
N GLY A 60 25.84 -28.63 -28.59
CA GLY A 60 24.41 -28.37 -28.59
C GLY A 60 23.61 -29.56 -29.11
N MET A 61 24.03 -30.16 -30.22
CA MET A 61 23.35 -31.35 -30.77
C MET A 61 23.44 -32.57 -29.85
N ARG A 62 24.58 -32.80 -29.18
CA ARG A 62 24.69 -33.82 -28.12
C ARG A 62 23.71 -33.56 -26.98
N ALA A 63 23.53 -32.29 -26.60
CA ALA A 63 22.57 -31.91 -25.57
C ALA A 63 21.10 -32.07 -26.03
N VAL A 64 20.78 -31.81 -27.31
CA VAL A 64 19.46 -32.13 -27.89
C VAL A 64 19.20 -33.63 -27.80
N ASP A 65 20.17 -34.47 -28.17
CA ASP A 65 20.04 -35.93 -28.09
C ASP A 65 19.85 -36.40 -26.66
N ALA A 66 20.68 -35.91 -25.73
CA ALA A 66 20.56 -36.21 -24.30
C ALA A 66 19.16 -35.85 -23.78
N PHE A 67 18.66 -34.65 -24.09
CA PHE A 67 17.30 -34.23 -23.73
C PHE A 67 16.23 -35.12 -24.36
N SER A 68 16.41 -35.57 -25.60
CA SER A 68 15.45 -36.48 -26.26
C SER A 68 15.32 -37.83 -25.55
N ARG A 69 16.35 -38.23 -24.77
CA ARG A 69 16.36 -39.47 -23.98
C ARG A 69 15.84 -39.25 -22.56
N THR A 70 16.27 -38.18 -21.90
CA THR A 70 16.05 -37.99 -20.45
C THR A 70 14.98 -36.96 -20.10
N ALA A 71 14.60 -36.09 -21.06
CA ALA A 71 13.80 -34.90 -20.86
C ALA A 71 14.31 -33.94 -19.76
N SER A 72 15.60 -34.03 -19.40
CA SER A 72 16.26 -33.15 -18.42
C SER A 72 17.39 -32.33 -19.06
N LEU A 73 17.60 -31.12 -18.54
CA LEU A 73 18.67 -30.19 -18.90
C LEU A 73 19.57 -29.87 -17.69
N ASP A 74 19.54 -30.71 -16.67
CA ASP A 74 20.36 -30.52 -15.47
C ASP A 74 21.85 -30.61 -15.82
N ASP A 75 22.66 -29.77 -15.16
CA ASP A 75 24.12 -29.66 -15.35
C ASP A 75 24.66 -29.10 -16.69
N LEU A 76 23.79 -28.62 -17.60
CA LEU A 76 24.26 -27.93 -18.81
C LEU A 76 24.70 -26.47 -18.55
N PRO A 77 25.79 -26.00 -19.20
CA PRO A 77 26.22 -24.61 -19.11
C PRO A 77 25.24 -23.66 -19.83
N PRO A 78 25.08 -22.40 -19.36
CA PRO A 78 24.07 -21.47 -19.87
C PRO A 78 24.15 -21.21 -21.38
N ASP A 79 25.37 -21.14 -21.93
CA ASP A 79 25.58 -20.89 -23.36
C ASP A 79 25.00 -22.02 -24.24
N ILE A 80 25.12 -23.28 -23.79
CA ILE A 80 24.51 -24.41 -24.48
C ILE A 80 22.98 -24.37 -24.35
N VAL A 81 22.45 -23.99 -23.18
CA VAL A 81 21.00 -23.88 -22.99
C VAL A 81 20.39 -22.78 -23.87
N LEU A 82 21.09 -21.67 -24.06
CA LEU A 82 20.70 -20.61 -25.02
C LEU A 82 20.71 -21.13 -26.45
N GLU A 83 21.73 -21.89 -26.83
CA GLU A 83 21.81 -22.52 -28.16
C GLU A 83 20.65 -23.51 -28.39
N LEU A 84 20.32 -24.32 -27.38
CA LEU A 84 19.18 -25.24 -27.39
C LEU A 84 17.85 -24.50 -27.51
N LEU A 85 17.71 -23.33 -26.88
CA LEU A 85 16.52 -22.51 -26.97
C LEU A 85 16.30 -22.01 -28.40
N SER A 86 17.35 -21.48 -29.05
CA SER A 86 17.30 -21.08 -30.47
C SER A 86 16.99 -22.25 -31.39
N PHE A 87 17.58 -23.43 -31.12
CA PHE A 87 17.25 -24.65 -31.85
C PHE A 87 15.78 -25.04 -31.67
N ALA A 88 15.29 -25.03 -30.43
CA ALA A 88 13.92 -25.40 -30.12
C ALA A 88 12.90 -24.50 -30.83
N ASN A 89 13.15 -23.19 -30.90
CA ASN A 89 12.30 -22.29 -31.67
C ASN A 89 12.35 -22.57 -33.17
N LYS A 90 13.56 -22.73 -33.74
CA LYS A 90 13.73 -22.98 -35.17
C LYS A 90 13.04 -24.25 -35.65
N TYR A 91 13.02 -25.29 -34.82
CA TYR A 91 12.41 -26.59 -35.14
C TYR A 91 11.07 -26.85 -34.45
N CYS A 92 10.50 -25.84 -33.78
CA CYS A 92 9.21 -25.89 -33.06
C CYS A 92 9.14 -27.04 -32.01
N CYS A 93 10.21 -27.23 -31.25
CA CYS A 93 10.30 -28.21 -30.17
C CYS A 93 9.77 -27.60 -28.86
N GLU A 94 8.45 -27.57 -28.66
CA GLU A 94 7.83 -26.90 -27.50
C GLU A 94 8.30 -27.45 -26.14
N GLY A 95 8.44 -28.77 -26.03
CA GLY A 95 8.94 -29.41 -24.79
C GLY A 95 10.35 -28.95 -24.44
N LEU A 96 11.27 -28.99 -25.42
CA LEU A 96 12.65 -28.51 -25.23
C LEU A 96 12.69 -27.00 -24.95
N LYS A 97 11.89 -26.20 -25.68
CA LYS A 97 11.78 -24.76 -25.46
C LYS A 97 11.36 -24.46 -24.02
N SER A 98 10.32 -25.13 -23.52
CA SER A 98 9.82 -24.93 -22.16
C SER A 98 10.85 -25.32 -21.09
N ALA A 99 11.61 -26.40 -21.31
CA ALA A 99 12.66 -26.83 -20.41
C ALA A 99 13.85 -25.84 -20.40
N CYS A 100 14.27 -25.35 -21.58
CA CYS A 100 15.30 -24.31 -21.70
C CYS A 100 14.87 -23.01 -21.02
N ASP A 101 13.63 -22.58 -21.24
CA ASP A 101 13.04 -21.39 -20.63
C ASP A 101 13.04 -21.50 -19.10
N ALA A 102 12.58 -22.64 -18.56
CA ALA A 102 12.58 -22.91 -17.12
C ALA A 102 14.00 -22.95 -16.52
N ARG A 103 14.94 -23.59 -17.22
CA ARG A 103 16.33 -23.67 -16.77
C ARG A 103 16.97 -22.29 -16.73
N LEU A 104 16.87 -21.50 -17.79
CA LEU A 104 17.43 -20.15 -17.84
C LEU A 104 16.79 -19.23 -16.81
N ALA A 105 15.47 -19.33 -16.61
CA ALA A 105 14.76 -18.57 -15.58
C ALA A 105 15.33 -18.86 -14.17
N SER A 106 15.64 -20.13 -13.86
CA SER A 106 16.23 -20.52 -12.56
C SER A 106 17.64 -19.96 -12.31
N LEU A 107 18.34 -19.55 -13.37
CA LEU A 107 19.68 -18.95 -13.28
C LEU A 107 19.62 -17.45 -12.97
N VAL A 108 18.47 -16.81 -13.14
CA VAL A 108 18.30 -15.38 -12.85
C VAL A 108 18.27 -15.16 -11.33
N ARG A 109 19.42 -14.80 -10.75
CA ARG A 109 19.55 -14.57 -9.30
C ARG A 109 19.69 -13.09 -8.96
N GLY A 110 20.33 -12.31 -9.82
CA GLY A 110 20.56 -10.88 -9.62
C GLY A 110 20.34 -10.02 -10.86
N ALA A 111 20.51 -8.71 -10.70
CA ALA A 111 20.30 -7.74 -11.77
C ALA A 111 21.25 -7.92 -12.97
N GLU A 112 22.48 -8.34 -12.72
CA GLU A 112 23.47 -8.57 -13.79
C GLU A 112 23.03 -9.73 -14.70
N ASP A 113 22.62 -10.86 -14.10
CA ASP A 113 22.09 -12.02 -14.82
C ASP A 113 20.85 -11.61 -15.63
N ALA A 114 19.94 -10.87 -14.99
CA ALA A 114 18.71 -10.41 -15.63
C ALA A 114 18.97 -9.49 -16.83
N ILE A 115 19.93 -8.56 -16.72
CA ILE A 115 20.33 -7.67 -17.83
C ILE A 115 20.97 -8.46 -18.98
N LEU A 116 21.74 -9.50 -18.68
CA LEU A 116 22.40 -10.32 -19.69
C LEU A 116 21.41 -11.20 -20.45
N LEU A 117 20.49 -11.85 -19.72
CA LEU A 117 19.61 -12.88 -20.27
C LEU A 117 18.31 -12.35 -20.88
N VAL A 118 17.86 -11.15 -20.51
CA VAL A 118 16.57 -10.62 -20.98
C VAL A 118 16.52 -10.43 -22.50
N GLU A 119 17.64 -10.04 -23.14
CA GLU A 119 17.69 -9.85 -24.59
C GLU A 119 17.48 -11.18 -25.33
N TYR A 120 18.14 -12.25 -24.89
CA TYR A 120 17.94 -13.60 -25.42
C TYR A 120 16.51 -14.08 -25.20
N GLY A 121 15.95 -13.86 -23.99
CA GLY A 121 14.57 -14.21 -23.72
C GLY A 121 13.56 -13.48 -24.62
N LEU A 122 13.84 -12.24 -24.99
CA LEU A 122 12.99 -11.45 -25.90
C LEU A 122 13.15 -11.87 -27.36
N GLU A 123 14.37 -12.18 -27.80
CA GLU A 123 14.64 -12.68 -29.17
C GLU A 123 13.99 -14.04 -29.40
N GLU A 124 14.10 -14.93 -28.41
CA GLU A 124 13.62 -16.32 -28.50
C GLU A 124 12.21 -16.51 -27.94
N THR A 125 11.48 -15.45 -27.57
CA THR A 125 10.12 -15.51 -26.99
C THR A 125 10.02 -16.48 -25.80
N ALA A 126 11.01 -16.45 -24.92
CA ALA A 126 11.08 -17.25 -23.70
C ALA A 126 10.31 -16.53 -22.58
N HIS A 127 9.05 -16.94 -22.38
CA HIS A 127 8.11 -16.24 -21.52
C HIS A 127 8.53 -16.27 -20.05
N LEU A 128 9.01 -17.40 -19.52
CA LEU A 128 9.33 -17.53 -18.10
C LEU A 128 10.63 -16.79 -17.74
N LEU A 129 11.63 -16.84 -18.63
CA LEU A 129 12.89 -16.13 -18.50
C LEU A 129 12.67 -14.62 -18.47
N VAL A 130 11.93 -14.08 -19.44
CA VAL A 130 11.62 -12.64 -19.47
C VAL A 130 10.85 -12.23 -18.21
N GLY A 131 9.89 -13.04 -17.76
CA GLY A 131 9.14 -12.80 -16.52
C GLY A 131 10.06 -12.77 -15.29
N SER A 132 11.02 -13.69 -15.19
CA SER A 132 11.99 -13.76 -14.09
C SER A 132 12.95 -12.56 -14.09
N CYS A 133 13.42 -12.14 -15.26
CA CYS A 133 14.24 -10.93 -15.40
C CYS A 133 13.45 -9.68 -14.98
N LEU A 134 12.21 -9.54 -15.43
CA LEU A 134 11.33 -8.44 -15.03
C LEU A 134 11.10 -8.44 -13.51
N GLN A 135 10.90 -9.60 -12.89
CA GLN A 135 10.71 -9.70 -11.45
C GLN A 135 11.92 -9.14 -10.68
N VAL A 136 13.15 -9.42 -11.12
CA VAL A 136 14.36 -8.84 -10.54
C VAL A 136 14.37 -7.32 -10.71
N PHE A 137 14.10 -6.82 -11.92
CA PHE A 137 14.06 -5.37 -12.16
C PHE A 137 13.03 -4.66 -11.29
N LEU A 138 11.85 -5.25 -11.11
CA LEU A 138 10.77 -4.70 -10.28
C LEU A 138 11.13 -4.72 -8.79
N ARG A 139 11.80 -5.76 -8.30
CA ARG A 139 12.27 -5.86 -6.90
C ARG A 139 13.31 -4.79 -6.55
N GLU A 140 14.11 -4.35 -7.53
CA GLU A 140 15.16 -3.35 -7.33
C GLU A 140 14.74 -1.91 -7.61
N LEU A 141 13.45 -1.66 -7.85
CA LEU A 141 12.97 -0.29 -8.07
C LEU A 141 13.23 0.62 -6.85
N PRO A 142 13.56 1.91 -7.07
CA PRO A 142 13.71 2.59 -8.36
C PRO A 142 15.09 2.44 -9.01
N ARG A 143 16.05 1.73 -8.38
CA ARG A 143 17.44 1.65 -8.85
C ARG A 143 17.55 1.09 -10.28
N SER A 144 16.73 0.12 -10.62
CA SER A 144 16.68 -0.47 -11.96
C SER A 144 16.32 0.55 -13.05
N LEU A 145 15.47 1.55 -12.77
CA LEU A 145 15.13 2.64 -13.71
C LEU A 145 16.26 3.65 -13.94
N ARG A 146 17.33 3.58 -13.15
CA ARG A 146 18.56 4.37 -13.38
C ARG A 146 19.53 3.66 -14.33
N ASN A 147 19.32 2.36 -14.58
CA ASN A 147 20.15 1.60 -15.50
C ASN A 147 19.71 1.86 -16.95
N PRO A 148 20.58 2.38 -17.83
CA PRO A 148 20.19 2.76 -19.18
C PRO A 148 19.72 1.59 -20.05
N ARG A 149 20.18 0.36 -19.80
CA ARG A 149 19.73 -0.84 -20.55
C ARG A 149 18.29 -1.18 -20.18
N VAL A 150 17.98 -1.21 -18.88
CA VAL A 150 16.64 -1.49 -18.37
C VAL A 150 15.67 -0.38 -18.79
N THR A 151 16.08 0.89 -18.67
CA THR A 151 15.25 2.03 -19.09
C THR A 151 14.96 1.99 -20.59
N ARG A 152 15.94 1.62 -21.43
CA ARG A 152 15.72 1.45 -22.88
C ARG A 152 14.69 0.35 -23.15
N LEU A 153 14.80 -0.80 -22.48
CA LEU A 153 13.85 -1.90 -22.62
C LEU A 153 12.43 -1.49 -22.21
N LEU A 154 12.28 -0.87 -21.04
CA LEU A 154 10.95 -0.55 -20.51
C LEU A 154 10.31 0.67 -21.19
N CYS A 155 11.08 1.70 -21.54
CA CYS A 155 10.53 2.98 -21.98
C CYS A 155 10.41 3.10 -23.51
N SER A 156 11.20 2.38 -24.29
CA SER A 156 11.16 2.51 -25.75
C SER A 156 9.94 1.83 -26.37
N ALA A 157 9.45 2.37 -27.48
CA ALA A 157 8.38 1.74 -28.25
C ALA A 157 8.76 0.34 -28.75
N GLU A 158 10.02 0.16 -29.14
CA GLU A 158 10.53 -1.13 -29.59
C GLU A 158 10.64 -2.14 -28.44
N GLY A 159 11.17 -1.71 -27.29
CA GLY A 159 11.23 -2.56 -26.10
C GLY A 159 9.84 -2.99 -25.63
N ARG A 160 8.85 -2.09 -25.66
CA ARG A 160 7.45 -2.45 -25.40
C ARG A 160 6.91 -3.49 -26.36
N ARG A 161 7.16 -3.36 -27.68
CA ARG A 161 6.70 -4.37 -28.67
C ARG A 161 7.33 -5.73 -28.41
N ARG A 162 8.63 -5.78 -28.09
CA ARG A 162 9.33 -7.02 -27.73
C ARG A 162 8.81 -7.64 -26.44
N LEU A 163 8.49 -6.81 -25.43
CA LEU A 163 7.81 -7.28 -24.22
C LEU A 163 6.40 -7.80 -24.53
N ALA A 164 5.69 -7.17 -25.46
CA ALA A 164 4.36 -7.60 -25.88
C ALA A 164 4.40 -8.96 -26.60
N SER A 165 5.38 -9.20 -27.48
CA SER A 165 5.58 -10.51 -28.10
C SER A 165 5.94 -11.60 -27.10
N ALA A 166 6.62 -11.24 -26.01
CA ALA A 166 6.89 -12.13 -24.89
C ALA A 166 5.74 -12.23 -23.86
N GLY A 167 4.59 -11.58 -24.08
CA GLY A 167 3.41 -11.64 -23.20
C GLY A 167 3.49 -10.78 -21.92
N HIS A 168 4.48 -9.88 -21.83
CA HIS A 168 4.78 -9.11 -20.61
C HIS A 168 4.52 -7.60 -20.72
N ALA A 169 3.87 -7.13 -21.79
CA ALA A 169 3.45 -5.72 -21.92
C ALA A 169 1.99 -5.54 -21.46
N SER A 170 1.79 -5.23 -20.17
CA SER A 170 0.46 -5.01 -19.60
C SER A 170 0.28 -3.58 -19.08
N PHE A 171 -0.99 -3.13 -19.00
CA PHE A 171 -1.33 -1.87 -18.34
C PHE A 171 -0.82 -1.84 -16.89
N ALA A 172 -0.97 -2.94 -16.15
CA ALA A 172 -0.54 -3.05 -14.75
C ALA A 172 0.97 -2.84 -14.57
N LEU A 173 1.79 -3.40 -15.46
CA LEU A 173 3.24 -3.19 -15.44
C LEU A 173 3.57 -1.70 -15.60
N TYR A 174 3.04 -1.06 -16.66
CA TYR A 174 3.33 0.34 -16.94
C TYR A 174 2.70 1.30 -15.92
N TYR A 175 1.60 0.91 -15.29
CA TYR A 175 0.97 1.68 -14.23
C TYR A 175 1.88 1.70 -13.00
N PHE A 176 2.40 0.54 -12.60
CA PHE A 176 3.32 0.44 -11.49
C PHE A 176 4.64 1.18 -11.77
N LEU A 177 5.24 1.00 -12.95
CA LEU A 177 6.48 1.68 -13.34
C LEU A 177 6.33 3.21 -13.39
N SER A 178 5.23 3.70 -13.97
CA SER A 178 4.96 5.14 -14.04
C SER A 178 4.72 5.73 -12.65
N GLN A 179 4.03 5.02 -11.76
CA GLN A 179 3.85 5.45 -10.37
C GLN A 179 5.20 5.59 -9.65
N VAL A 180 6.09 4.61 -9.77
CA VAL A 180 7.45 4.68 -9.19
C VAL A 180 8.26 5.84 -9.78
N ALA A 181 8.20 6.02 -11.11
CA ALA A 181 8.91 7.12 -11.78
C ALA A 181 8.36 8.50 -11.37
N MET A 182 7.06 8.64 -11.17
CA MET A 182 6.42 9.86 -10.65
C MET A 182 6.79 10.15 -9.19
N GLU A 183 6.94 9.12 -8.35
CA GLU A 183 7.40 9.29 -6.97
C GLU A 183 8.90 9.68 -6.91
N GLU A 184 9.72 9.16 -7.82
CA GLU A 184 11.16 9.49 -7.87
C GLU A 184 11.42 10.89 -8.46
N ASN A 185 10.92 11.15 -9.67
CA ASN A 185 11.08 12.44 -10.33
C ASN A 185 10.01 12.67 -11.40
N LYS A 186 8.98 13.44 -11.06
CA LYS A 186 7.90 13.82 -11.98
C LYS A 186 8.39 14.56 -13.23
N ARG A 187 9.50 15.28 -13.18
CA ARG A 187 10.02 16.09 -14.29
C ARG A 187 10.87 15.29 -15.28
N SER A 188 11.18 14.02 -14.98
CA SER A 188 12.05 13.20 -15.82
C SER A 188 11.40 12.83 -17.16
N ASN A 189 12.22 12.73 -18.21
CA ASN A 189 11.80 12.18 -19.51
C ASN A 189 11.38 10.72 -19.39
N THR A 190 12.01 9.94 -18.51
CA THR A 190 11.64 8.55 -18.24
C THR A 190 10.17 8.43 -17.80
N THR A 191 9.72 9.36 -16.96
CA THR A 191 8.34 9.38 -16.45
C THR A 191 7.34 9.61 -17.57
N VAL A 192 7.63 10.55 -18.48
CA VAL A 192 6.79 10.80 -19.68
C VAL A 192 6.73 9.56 -20.56
N MET A 193 7.87 8.97 -20.89
CA MET A 193 7.93 7.79 -21.77
C MET A 193 7.14 6.61 -21.20
N LEU A 194 7.25 6.36 -19.89
CA LEU A 194 6.50 5.29 -19.21
C LEU A 194 4.99 5.57 -19.20
N LEU A 195 4.56 6.82 -19.02
CA LEU A 195 3.15 7.20 -19.09
C LEU A 195 2.58 7.12 -20.52
N GLU A 196 3.39 7.40 -21.55
CA GLU A 196 2.99 7.11 -22.93
C GLU A 196 2.82 5.60 -23.14
N ARG A 197 3.76 4.78 -22.66
CA ARG A 197 3.63 3.31 -22.74
C ARG A 197 2.39 2.80 -21.99
N LEU A 198 2.04 3.45 -20.87
CA LEU A 198 0.81 3.19 -20.11
C LEU A 198 -0.43 3.47 -20.97
N GLY A 199 -0.50 4.66 -21.59
CA GLY A 199 -1.61 5.04 -22.46
C GLY A 199 -1.76 4.13 -23.66
N GLU A 200 -0.66 3.71 -24.28
CA GLU A 200 -0.71 2.75 -25.39
C GLU A 200 -1.12 1.34 -24.95
N SER A 201 -0.95 1.00 -23.66
CA SER A 201 -1.34 -0.29 -23.08
C SER A 201 -2.74 -0.29 -22.48
N ALA A 202 -3.44 0.85 -22.54
CA ALA A 202 -4.80 0.99 -22.05
C ALA A 202 -5.79 0.31 -23.00
N ALA A 203 -6.53 -0.68 -22.47
CA ALA A 203 -7.60 -1.37 -23.18
C ALA A 203 -8.98 -0.74 -22.93
N SER A 204 -9.26 -0.34 -21.68
CA SER A 204 -10.53 0.27 -21.29
C SER A 204 -10.50 1.80 -21.33
N GLU A 205 -11.68 2.43 -21.35
CA GLU A 205 -11.77 3.89 -21.42
C GLU A 205 -11.24 4.56 -20.15
N TRP A 206 -11.51 4.00 -18.97
CA TRP A 206 -10.97 4.53 -17.71
C TRP A 206 -9.43 4.45 -17.63
N GLN A 207 -8.82 3.43 -18.25
CA GLN A 207 -7.36 3.30 -18.32
C GLN A 207 -6.76 4.42 -19.18
N LYS A 208 -7.42 4.76 -20.30
CA LYS A 208 -7.01 5.88 -21.16
C LYS A 208 -7.17 7.22 -20.44
N GLN A 209 -8.32 7.43 -19.80
CA GLN A 209 -8.59 8.61 -18.97
C GLN A 209 -7.48 8.85 -17.94
N LEU A 210 -7.10 7.80 -17.20
CA LEU A 210 -6.05 7.85 -16.19
C LEU A 210 -4.69 8.20 -16.78
N ALA A 211 -4.29 7.52 -17.86
CA ALA A 211 -3.00 7.77 -18.52
C ALA A 211 -2.90 9.20 -19.06
N LEU A 212 -3.95 9.71 -19.73
CA LEU A 212 -4.01 11.07 -20.25
C LEU A 212 -3.97 12.11 -19.11
N HIS A 213 -4.70 11.87 -18.02
CA HIS A 213 -4.68 12.75 -16.85
C HIS A 213 -3.28 12.82 -16.21
N GLN A 214 -2.64 11.67 -15.99
CA GLN A 214 -1.30 11.59 -15.42
C GLN A 214 -0.25 12.27 -16.31
N LEU A 215 -0.34 12.12 -17.64
CA LEU A 215 0.47 12.87 -18.60
C LEU A 215 0.28 14.38 -18.44
N GLY A 216 -0.97 14.85 -18.38
CA GLY A 216 -1.27 16.26 -18.13
C GLY A 216 -0.65 16.78 -16.82
N CYS A 217 -0.71 15.99 -15.75
CA CYS A 217 -0.06 16.32 -14.48
C CYS A 217 1.47 16.44 -14.61
N VAL A 218 2.11 15.51 -15.30
CA VAL A 218 3.57 15.53 -15.51
C VAL A 218 4.00 16.73 -16.36
N MET A 219 3.27 17.04 -17.44
CA MET A 219 3.57 18.21 -18.28
C MET A 219 3.41 19.51 -17.50
N LEU A 220 2.38 19.61 -16.63
CA LEU A 220 2.18 20.78 -15.78
C LEU A 220 3.35 20.97 -14.79
N GLU A 221 3.86 19.88 -14.21
CA GLU A 221 5.01 19.91 -13.30
C GLU A 221 6.32 20.28 -14.01
N ARG A 222 6.44 19.99 -15.31
CA ARG A 222 7.55 20.38 -16.20
C ARG A 222 7.45 21.83 -16.70
N ASP A 223 6.42 22.57 -16.30
CA ASP A 223 6.10 23.92 -16.77
C ASP A 223 5.75 23.99 -18.28
N GLU A 224 5.45 22.85 -18.91
CA GLU A 224 4.98 22.70 -20.29
C GLU A 224 3.45 22.90 -20.35
N ASN A 225 3.00 24.12 -20.06
CA ASN A 225 1.59 24.41 -19.80
C ASN A 225 0.65 24.20 -21.01
N GLU A 226 1.14 24.36 -22.24
CA GLU A 226 0.30 24.16 -23.44
C GLU A 226 0.03 22.67 -23.68
N ASP A 227 1.06 21.84 -23.57
CA ASP A 227 0.93 20.38 -23.67
C ASP A 227 0.09 19.85 -22.51
N ALA A 228 0.31 20.34 -21.28
CA ALA A 228 -0.51 19.99 -20.13
C ALA A 228 -2.00 20.28 -20.39
N GLN A 229 -2.32 21.46 -20.93
CA GLN A 229 -3.68 21.83 -21.28
C GLN A 229 -4.28 20.86 -22.30
N SER A 230 -3.54 20.53 -23.36
CA SER A 230 -3.98 19.58 -24.40
C SER A 230 -4.29 18.19 -23.83
N TRP A 231 -3.40 17.65 -23.00
CA TRP A 231 -3.58 16.34 -22.35
C TRP A 231 -4.77 16.33 -21.39
N PHE A 232 -4.96 17.38 -20.60
CA PHE A 232 -6.12 17.49 -19.72
C PHE A 232 -7.43 17.63 -20.50
N GLU A 233 -7.46 18.38 -21.60
CA GLU A 233 -8.62 18.46 -22.48
C GLU A 233 -8.93 17.11 -23.15
N ALA A 234 -7.91 16.35 -23.57
CA ALA A 234 -8.07 15.00 -24.08
C ALA A 234 -8.65 14.06 -23.01
N ALA A 235 -8.13 14.10 -21.78
CA ALA A 235 -8.65 13.32 -20.66
C ALA A 235 -10.10 13.70 -20.32
N ALA A 236 -10.44 14.99 -20.33
CA ALA A 236 -11.80 15.46 -20.09
C ALA A 236 -12.77 15.00 -21.19
N LYS A 237 -12.36 15.05 -22.46
CA LYS A 237 -13.13 14.51 -23.59
C LYS A 237 -13.35 13.00 -23.49
N ALA A 238 -12.38 12.28 -22.94
CA ALA A 238 -12.49 10.85 -22.65
C ALA A 238 -13.41 10.53 -21.47
N GLY A 239 -13.88 11.54 -20.71
CA GLY A 239 -14.81 11.38 -19.58
C GLY A 239 -14.23 11.70 -18.20
N HIS A 240 -12.95 12.08 -18.10
CA HIS A 240 -12.33 12.39 -16.81
C HIS A 240 -12.58 13.85 -16.38
N VAL A 241 -13.74 14.11 -15.77
CA VAL A 241 -14.22 15.45 -15.39
C VAL A 241 -13.20 16.25 -14.56
N TYR A 242 -12.51 15.60 -13.61
CA TYR A 242 -11.50 16.26 -12.77
C TYR A 242 -10.34 16.88 -13.58
N SER A 243 -10.06 16.40 -14.79
CA SER A 243 -9.05 17.00 -15.67
C SER A 243 -9.36 18.45 -16.05
N LEU A 244 -10.62 18.90 -15.97
CA LEU A 244 -10.98 20.30 -16.18
C LEU A 244 -10.34 21.24 -15.15
N ALA A 245 -10.08 20.75 -13.92
CA ALA A 245 -9.27 21.48 -12.95
C ALA A 245 -7.82 21.64 -13.45
N GLY A 246 -7.25 20.60 -14.05
CA GLY A 246 -5.93 20.64 -14.70
C GLY A 246 -5.86 21.67 -15.83
N VAL A 247 -6.89 21.74 -16.68
CA VAL A 247 -7.01 22.78 -17.73
C VAL A 247 -7.01 24.18 -17.12
N ALA A 248 -7.76 24.40 -16.04
CA ALA A 248 -7.79 25.69 -15.36
C ALA A 248 -6.44 26.05 -14.72
N ARG A 249 -5.75 25.10 -14.09
CA ARG A 249 -4.39 25.28 -13.57
C ARG A 249 -3.40 25.67 -14.67
N ALA A 250 -3.44 24.99 -15.81
CA ALA A 250 -2.60 25.31 -16.96
C ALA A 250 -2.88 26.73 -17.51
N LYS A 251 -4.15 27.11 -17.67
CA LYS A 251 -4.55 28.47 -18.05
C LYS A 251 -4.09 29.53 -17.06
N TYR A 252 -4.19 29.24 -15.76
CA TYR A 252 -3.73 30.13 -14.70
C TYR A 252 -2.21 30.33 -14.74
N ARG A 253 -1.42 29.27 -14.91
CA ARG A 253 0.06 29.38 -15.08
C ARG A 253 0.47 30.20 -16.30
N ARG A 254 -0.37 30.23 -17.35
CA ARG A 254 -0.20 31.10 -18.53
C ARG A 254 -0.65 32.56 -18.30
N GLY A 255 -1.11 32.92 -17.11
CA GLY A 255 -1.57 34.26 -16.75
C GLY A 255 -3.07 34.52 -16.96
N ASN A 256 -3.84 33.54 -17.44
CA ASN A 256 -5.25 33.71 -17.80
C ASN A 256 -6.20 33.43 -16.62
N ARG A 257 -6.09 34.19 -15.52
CA ARG A 257 -6.86 33.97 -14.28
C ARG A 257 -8.38 33.95 -14.47
N TYR A 258 -8.93 34.93 -15.19
CA TYR A 258 -10.38 35.00 -15.42
C TYR A 258 -10.91 33.78 -16.18
N SER A 259 -10.14 33.28 -17.15
CA SER A 259 -10.52 32.08 -17.91
C SER A 259 -10.53 30.82 -17.05
N ALA A 260 -9.56 30.69 -16.13
CA ALA A 260 -9.48 29.59 -15.17
C ALA A 260 -10.67 29.63 -14.20
N PHE A 261 -10.98 30.81 -13.65
CA PHE A 261 -12.14 31.00 -12.79
C PHE A 261 -13.45 30.69 -13.51
N LYS A 262 -13.65 31.20 -14.73
CA LYS A 262 -14.86 30.94 -15.52
C LYS A 262 -15.08 29.45 -15.77
N GLN A 263 -14.00 28.71 -16.06
CA GLN A 263 -14.06 27.28 -16.28
C GLN A 263 -14.42 26.49 -15.02
N LEU A 264 -13.86 26.85 -13.86
CA LEU A 264 -14.26 26.21 -12.59
C LEU A 264 -15.67 26.60 -12.17
N ASN A 265 -16.08 27.83 -12.47
CA ASN A 265 -17.42 28.26 -12.17
C ASN A 265 -18.47 27.53 -13.01
N SER A 266 -18.23 27.30 -14.31
CA SER A 266 -19.12 26.48 -15.12
C SER A 266 -19.19 25.04 -14.59
N LEU A 267 -18.04 24.48 -14.19
CA LEU A 267 -17.98 23.15 -13.60
C LEU A 267 -18.85 23.02 -12.33
N VAL A 268 -18.75 23.99 -11.41
CA VAL A 268 -19.56 24.02 -10.17
C VAL A 268 -21.06 24.20 -10.46
N MET A 269 -21.43 24.77 -11.61
CA MET A 269 -22.84 24.93 -11.99
C MET A 269 -23.40 23.72 -12.74
N GLU A 270 -22.55 22.97 -13.45
CA GLU A 270 -22.95 21.84 -14.31
C GLU A 270 -23.02 20.51 -13.55
N TYR A 271 -22.25 20.35 -12.47
CA TYR A 271 -22.11 19.10 -11.73
C TYR A 271 -22.48 19.26 -10.26
N ASP A 272 -22.76 18.14 -9.60
CA ASP A 272 -23.00 18.10 -8.16
C ASP A 272 -21.82 18.67 -7.38
N HIS A 273 -22.13 19.44 -6.33
CA HIS A 273 -21.14 20.15 -5.53
C HIS A 273 -20.22 19.17 -4.78
N VAL A 274 -18.96 19.09 -5.21
CA VAL A 274 -17.91 18.35 -4.50
C VAL A 274 -16.91 19.34 -3.89
N GLY A 275 -16.42 19.07 -2.67
CA GLY A 275 -15.58 20.00 -1.93
C GLY A 275 -14.33 20.47 -2.68
N TRP A 276 -13.70 19.59 -3.47
CA TRP A 276 -12.52 19.95 -4.26
C TRP A 276 -12.83 21.02 -5.32
N MET A 277 -14.04 21.09 -5.86
CA MET A 277 -14.39 22.08 -6.89
C MET A 277 -14.35 23.50 -6.32
N HIS A 278 -14.90 23.68 -5.11
CA HIS A 278 -14.84 24.95 -4.38
C HIS A 278 -13.40 25.27 -3.97
N GLN A 279 -12.64 24.28 -3.50
CA GLN A 279 -11.22 24.45 -3.21
C GLN A 279 -10.44 24.97 -4.43
N GLU A 280 -10.60 24.34 -5.60
CA GLU A 280 -9.91 24.74 -6.82
C GLU A 280 -10.39 26.12 -7.30
N ARG A 281 -11.69 26.41 -7.26
CA ARG A 281 -12.21 27.72 -7.64
C ARG A 281 -11.64 28.84 -6.76
N SER A 282 -11.45 28.58 -5.46
CA SER A 282 -10.86 29.51 -4.50
C SER A 282 -9.44 29.99 -4.90
N LEU A 283 -8.70 29.18 -5.67
CA LEU A 283 -7.37 29.54 -6.17
C LEU A 283 -7.42 30.70 -7.18
N TYR A 284 -8.56 30.88 -7.84
CA TYR A 284 -8.73 31.83 -8.95
C TYR A 284 -9.58 33.05 -8.58
N CYS A 285 -10.32 33.01 -7.45
CA CYS A 285 -11.13 34.11 -6.93
C CYS A 285 -10.32 35.40 -6.79
N SER A 286 -10.82 36.52 -7.32
CA SER A 286 -10.16 37.83 -7.22
C SER A 286 -10.34 38.49 -5.87
N SER A 287 -11.51 38.30 -5.24
CA SER A 287 -11.81 38.87 -3.92
C SER A 287 -11.51 37.88 -2.80
N MET A 288 -11.13 38.41 -1.64
CA MET A 288 -10.87 37.61 -0.45
C MET A 288 -12.16 37.00 0.12
N GLU A 289 -13.26 37.73 0.05
CA GLU A 289 -14.57 37.27 0.54
C GLU A 289 -15.09 36.06 -0.22
N GLU A 290 -15.01 36.08 -1.56
CA GLU A 290 -15.38 34.92 -2.39
C GLU A 290 -14.48 33.74 -2.10
N LYS A 291 -13.18 33.98 -1.95
CA LYS A 291 -12.22 32.93 -1.63
C LYS A 291 -12.56 32.28 -0.29
N MET A 292 -12.83 33.06 0.75
CA MET A 292 -13.20 32.54 2.06
C MET A 292 -14.52 31.78 2.05
N ARG A 293 -15.51 32.25 1.26
CA ARG A 293 -16.77 31.53 1.06
C ARG A 293 -16.53 30.16 0.44
N ASP A 294 -15.73 30.09 -0.63
CA ASP A 294 -15.39 28.83 -1.30
C ASP A 294 -14.61 27.88 -0.39
N LEU A 295 -13.68 28.39 0.43
CA LEU A 295 -12.95 27.55 1.39
C LEU A 295 -13.86 27.00 2.50
N ASN A 296 -14.83 27.78 2.96
CA ASN A 296 -15.82 27.33 3.94
C ASN A 296 -16.77 26.29 3.35
N ASP A 297 -17.21 26.50 2.11
CA ASP A 297 -18.02 25.52 1.37
C ASP A 297 -17.25 24.23 1.13
N ALA A 298 -15.98 24.32 0.74
CA ALA A 298 -15.10 23.17 0.56
C ALA A 298 -15.00 22.34 1.84
N THR A 299 -14.71 22.97 3.00
CA THR A 299 -14.63 22.25 4.30
C THR A 299 -15.97 21.66 4.72
N ARG A 300 -17.09 22.36 4.48
CA ARG A 300 -18.42 21.90 4.87
C ARG A 300 -18.83 20.64 4.09
N ILE A 301 -18.51 20.60 2.80
CA ILE A 301 -18.81 19.46 1.92
C ILE A 301 -17.82 18.33 2.21
N ASP A 302 -16.53 18.64 2.24
CA ASP A 302 -15.43 17.70 2.44
C ASP A 302 -14.40 18.23 3.45
N PRO A 303 -14.52 17.84 4.73
CA PRO A 303 -13.58 18.25 5.78
C PRO A 303 -12.21 17.56 5.66
N THR A 304 -12.03 16.58 4.76
CA THR A 304 -10.75 15.88 4.61
C THR A 304 -9.73 16.65 3.76
N LEU A 305 -10.18 17.70 3.08
CA LEU A 305 -9.39 18.59 2.25
C LEU A 305 -8.44 19.43 3.12
N VAL A 306 -7.14 19.31 2.87
CA VAL A 306 -6.11 19.95 3.69
C VAL A 306 -5.94 21.44 3.37
N TYR A 307 -6.09 21.83 2.09
CA TYR A 307 -5.81 23.19 1.63
C TYR A 307 -6.64 24.28 2.32
N PRO A 308 -7.97 24.12 2.54
CA PRO A 308 -8.76 25.12 3.25
C PRO A 308 -8.25 25.46 4.65
N TYR A 309 -7.87 24.45 5.44
CA TYR A 309 -7.29 24.67 6.77
C TYR A 309 -5.96 25.39 6.71
N LYS A 310 -5.05 24.97 5.81
CA LYS A 310 -3.75 25.61 5.61
C LYS A 310 -3.91 27.09 5.25
N TYR A 311 -4.78 27.39 4.28
CA TYR A 311 -4.98 28.75 3.83
C TYR A 311 -5.61 29.63 4.91
N ARG A 312 -6.66 29.14 5.60
CA ARG A 312 -7.28 29.86 6.72
C ARG A 312 -6.29 30.13 7.85
N ALA A 313 -5.44 29.16 8.19
CA ALA A 313 -4.43 29.34 9.21
C ALA A 313 -3.38 30.39 8.84
N ILE A 314 -2.97 30.47 7.57
CA ILE A 314 -2.04 31.51 7.10
C ILE A 314 -2.68 32.90 7.21
N ILE A 315 -3.95 33.06 6.83
CA ILE A 315 -4.63 34.36 7.00
C ILE A 315 -4.70 34.76 8.47
N LEU A 316 -5.07 33.82 9.35
CA LEU A 316 -5.12 34.06 10.78
C LEU A 316 -3.73 34.45 11.33
N MET A 317 -2.66 33.88 10.77
CA MET A 317 -1.29 34.26 11.09
C MET A 317 -0.99 35.69 10.62
N ASP A 318 -1.37 36.05 9.40
CA ASP A 318 -1.21 37.42 8.87
C ASP A 318 -1.99 38.46 9.70
N ASP A 319 -3.16 38.07 10.23
CA ASP A 319 -3.97 38.87 11.15
C ASP A 319 -3.45 38.85 12.62
N ASN A 320 -2.26 38.28 12.86
CA ASN A 320 -1.60 38.14 14.16
C ASN A 320 -2.41 37.33 15.20
N MET A 321 -3.33 36.46 14.74
CA MET A 321 -4.11 35.53 15.56
C MET A 321 -3.44 34.14 15.62
N ILE A 322 -2.19 34.09 16.08
CA ILE A 322 -1.33 32.89 16.03
C ILE A 322 -1.97 31.67 16.72
N GLY A 323 -2.58 31.85 17.90
CA GLY A 323 -3.27 30.78 18.61
C GLY A 323 -4.46 30.20 17.83
N ALA A 324 -5.20 31.04 17.12
CA ALA A 324 -6.30 30.61 16.25
C ALA A 324 -5.77 29.87 15.00
N ALA A 325 -4.64 30.31 14.44
CA ALA A 325 -3.97 29.61 13.34
C ALA A 325 -3.53 28.19 13.73
N ILE A 326 -2.93 28.03 14.92
CA ILE A 326 -2.56 26.72 15.48
C ILE A 326 -3.81 25.86 15.69
N ALA A 327 -4.88 26.43 16.26
CA ALA A 327 -6.15 25.72 16.47
C ALA A 327 -6.78 25.25 15.14
N GLU A 328 -6.69 26.05 14.08
CA GLU A 328 -7.18 25.70 12.75
C GLU A 328 -6.39 24.52 12.14
N ILE A 329 -5.07 24.50 12.28
CA ILE A 329 -4.24 23.37 11.82
C ILE A 329 -4.45 22.12 12.70
N ASN A 330 -4.71 22.28 14.00
CA ASN A 330 -4.98 21.15 14.87
C ASN A 330 -6.26 20.38 14.48
N LYS A 331 -7.24 21.04 13.85
CA LYS A 331 -8.45 20.36 13.34
C LYS A 331 -8.10 19.27 12.33
N ILE A 332 -7.19 19.52 11.39
CA ILE A 332 -6.79 18.54 10.37
C ILE A 332 -5.80 17.51 10.92
N LEU A 333 -4.84 17.93 11.76
CA LEU A 333 -3.85 17.03 12.37
C LEU A 333 -4.46 16.00 13.33
N ALA A 334 -5.68 16.24 13.84
CA ALA A 334 -6.38 15.31 14.71
C ALA A 334 -6.73 13.96 14.04
N PHE A 335 -6.92 13.95 12.71
CA PHE A 335 -7.29 12.75 11.97
C PHE A 335 -6.43 12.48 10.73
N ARG A 336 -5.68 13.49 10.25
CA ARG A 336 -4.79 13.36 9.09
C ARG A 336 -3.48 14.11 9.33
N VAL A 337 -2.43 13.36 9.66
CA VAL A 337 -1.08 13.92 9.78
C VAL A 337 -0.46 14.09 8.40
N SER A 338 0.06 15.29 8.12
CA SER A 338 0.80 15.58 6.89
C SER A 338 1.98 16.51 7.17
N ALA A 339 3.06 16.32 6.42
CA ALA A 339 4.30 17.08 6.52
C ALA A 339 4.05 18.61 6.53
N ASP A 340 3.35 19.12 5.51
CA ASP A 340 3.03 20.54 5.38
C ASP A 340 2.29 21.15 6.58
N CYS A 341 1.42 20.37 7.24
CA CYS A 341 0.64 20.86 8.38
C CYS A 341 1.50 20.90 9.64
N LEU A 342 2.39 19.92 9.83
CA LEU A 342 3.39 19.96 10.90
C LEU A 342 4.36 21.13 10.70
N GLU A 343 4.80 21.36 9.46
CA GLU A 343 5.66 22.51 9.12
C GLU A 343 4.97 23.84 9.47
N LEU A 344 3.73 24.06 9.02
CA LEU A 344 3.00 25.29 9.34
C LEU A 344 2.80 25.47 10.85
N ARG A 345 2.43 24.40 11.57
CA ARG A 345 2.28 24.47 13.03
C ARG A 345 3.61 24.76 13.72
N ALA A 346 4.73 24.23 13.22
CA ALA A 346 6.05 24.54 13.74
C ALA A 346 6.40 26.02 13.56
N TRP A 347 6.11 26.60 12.38
CA TRP A 347 6.31 28.03 12.13
C TRP A 347 5.44 28.92 13.02
N PHE A 348 4.17 28.58 13.19
CA PHE A 348 3.28 29.32 14.09
C PHE A 348 3.74 29.20 15.56
N SER A 349 4.22 28.02 15.97
CA SER A 349 4.75 27.81 17.32
C SER A 349 6.03 28.63 17.55
N MET A 350 6.94 28.70 16.56
CA MET A 350 8.11 29.58 16.63
C MET A 350 7.73 31.05 16.73
N ALA A 351 6.69 31.49 16.02
CA ALA A 351 6.20 32.86 16.11
C ALA A 351 5.52 33.17 17.45
N LEU A 352 4.97 32.16 18.12
CA LEU A 352 4.45 32.25 19.49
C LEU A 352 5.54 32.09 20.57
N GLU A 353 6.80 31.91 20.18
CA GLU A 353 7.93 31.57 21.06
C GLU A 353 7.77 30.23 21.80
N ASP A 354 6.87 29.35 21.34
CA ASP A 354 6.76 27.96 21.79
C ASP A 354 7.77 27.09 21.03
N TYR A 355 9.03 27.16 21.45
CA TYR A 355 10.12 26.39 20.85
C TYR A 355 10.00 24.88 21.10
N GLU A 356 9.35 24.46 22.19
CA GLU A 356 9.10 23.04 22.47
C GLU A 356 8.10 22.44 21.48
N GLY A 357 6.98 23.13 21.25
CA GLY A 357 5.99 22.76 20.25
C GLY A 357 6.57 22.74 18.84
N ALA A 358 7.38 23.74 18.49
CA ALA A 358 8.09 23.79 17.21
C ALA A 358 9.05 22.61 17.03
N LEU A 359 9.89 22.32 18.04
CA LEU A 359 10.86 21.23 17.97
C LEU A 359 10.17 19.86 17.88
N ARG A 360 9.04 19.68 18.59
CA ARG A 360 8.19 18.49 18.48
C ARG A 360 7.77 18.27 17.03
N ASP A 361 7.21 19.29 16.40
CA ASP A 361 6.66 19.19 15.05
C ASP A 361 7.74 18.99 14.00
N VAL A 362 8.89 19.65 14.12
CA VAL A 362 10.05 19.44 13.23
C VAL A 362 10.56 17.99 13.31
N ARG A 363 10.67 17.40 14.52
CA ARG A 363 11.10 16.01 14.67
C ARG A 363 10.09 15.00 14.13
N ALA A 364 8.81 15.24 14.36
CA ALA A 364 7.74 14.41 13.78
C ALA A 364 7.74 14.50 12.24
N LEU A 365 7.92 15.71 11.70
CA LEU A 365 8.05 15.97 10.27
C LEU A 365 9.23 15.21 9.65
N MET A 366 10.41 15.26 10.28
CA MET A 366 11.60 14.53 9.83
C MET A 366 11.43 13.00 9.91
N THR A 367 10.55 12.51 10.77
CA THR A 367 10.18 11.10 10.79
C THR A 367 9.37 10.71 9.56
N LEU A 368 8.44 11.59 9.12
CA LEU A 368 7.63 11.38 7.92
C LEU A 368 8.44 11.56 6.64
N ASP A 369 9.28 12.59 6.60
CA ASP A 369 10.19 12.90 5.50
C ASP A 369 11.62 13.13 6.02
N PRO A 370 12.47 12.09 6.00
CA PRO A 370 13.86 12.21 6.44
C PRO A 370 14.74 13.09 5.55
N HIS A 371 14.29 13.48 4.36
CA HIS A 371 15.01 14.40 3.47
C HIS A 371 14.39 15.81 3.49
N TYR A 372 13.64 16.13 4.54
CA TYR A 372 12.98 17.41 4.67
C TYR A 372 13.99 18.58 4.65
N MET A 373 13.74 19.54 3.75
CA MET A 373 14.57 20.72 3.54
C MET A 373 13.75 22.00 3.64
N VAL A 374 14.32 23.01 4.27
CA VAL A 374 13.75 24.35 4.48
C VAL A 374 14.43 25.37 3.56
N PHE A 375 13.78 26.51 3.34
CA PHE A 375 14.30 27.66 2.56
C PHE A 375 14.70 27.31 1.13
N HIS A 376 13.78 26.68 0.38
CA HIS A 376 14.01 26.24 -1.00
C HIS A 376 15.19 25.25 -1.13
N GLY A 377 15.29 24.29 -0.20
CA GLY A 377 16.31 23.24 -0.29
C GLY A 377 17.67 23.61 0.30
N LYS A 378 17.77 24.67 1.11
CA LYS A 378 19.06 25.17 1.62
C LYS A 378 19.43 24.64 3.00
N VAL A 379 18.45 24.41 3.87
CA VAL A 379 18.67 24.06 5.28
C VAL A 379 18.01 22.72 5.55
N HIS A 380 18.79 21.73 6.00
CA HIS A 380 18.23 20.43 6.38
C HIS A 380 17.42 20.55 7.67
N GLY A 381 16.36 19.74 7.83
CA GLY A 381 15.56 19.71 9.06
C GLY A 381 16.38 19.56 10.34
N ASP A 382 17.49 18.80 10.29
CA ASP A 382 18.41 18.63 11.43
C ASP A 382 19.02 19.95 11.89
N GLN A 383 19.38 20.83 10.95
CA GLN A 383 19.97 22.13 11.29
C GLN A 383 18.94 23.02 11.99
N LEU A 384 17.68 22.98 11.55
CA LEU A 384 16.59 23.68 12.22
C LEU A 384 16.35 23.12 13.63
N ALA A 385 16.33 21.79 13.78
CA ALA A 385 16.18 21.12 15.06
C ALA A 385 17.32 21.48 16.04
N GLN A 386 18.56 21.56 15.56
CA GLN A 386 19.72 21.97 16.36
C GLN A 386 19.63 23.42 16.83
N VAL A 387 19.11 24.33 16.01
CA VAL A 387 18.88 25.73 16.41
C VAL A 387 17.82 25.80 17.50
N LEU A 388 16.67 25.13 17.30
CA LEU A 388 15.58 25.08 18.27
C LEU A 388 16.00 24.42 19.60
N GLN A 389 16.86 23.40 19.55
CA GLN A 389 17.39 22.74 20.75
C GLN A 389 18.09 23.69 21.72
N ARG A 390 18.67 24.81 21.25
CA ARG A 390 19.34 25.78 22.14
C ARG A 390 18.36 26.50 23.07
N HIS A 391 17.08 26.52 22.72
CA HIS A 391 16.01 27.18 23.46
C HIS A 391 15.16 26.21 24.29
N VAL A 392 15.44 24.90 24.21
CA VAL A 392 14.65 23.83 24.85
C VAL A 392 15.51 23.01 25.80
N GLN A 393 14.95 22.61 26.94
CA GLN A 393 15.62 21.73 27.89
C GLN A 393 15.98 20.40 27.22
N GLN A 394 17.26 20.02 27.29
CA GLN A 394 17.70 18.72 26.78
C GLN A 394 17.42 17.63 27.81
N TRP A 395 16.69 16.62 27.39
CA TRP A 395 16.41 15.43 28.19
C TRP A 395 17.56 14.42 28.14
N SER A 396 17.88 13.87 29.30
CA SER A 396 18.64 12.64 29.44
C SER A 396 17.88 11.45 28.82
N LEU A 397 18.58 10.34 28.56
CA LEU A 397 17.94 9.13 28.03
C LEU A 397 16.81 8.62 28.94
N ALA A 398 16.98 8.72 30.27
CA ALA A 398 15.96 8.31 31.24
C ALA A 398 14.73 9.21 31.18
N GLU A 399 14.92 10.53 31.07
CA GLU A 399 13.82 11.48 30.89
C GLU A 399 13.10 11.26 29.55
N CYS A 400 13.82 10.96 28.46
CA CYS A 400 13.19 10.60 27.19
C CYS A 400 12.26 9.38 27.33
N TRP A 401 12.68 8.33 28.04
CA TRP A 401 11.81 7.17 28.29
C TRP A 401 10.58 7.52 29.12
N MET A 402 10.72 8.38 30.14
CA MET A 402 9.59 8.86 30.95
C MET A 402 8.62 9.69 30.11
N GLN A 403 9.14 10.62 29.31
CA GLN A 403 8.34 11.45 28.41
C GLN A 403 7.63 10.63 27.34
N LEU A 404 8.31 9.62 26.78
CA LEU A 404 7.71 8.69 25.83
C LEU A 404 6.54 7.95 26.48
N TYR A 405 6.73 7.44 27.70
CA TYR A 405 5.71 6.71 28.43
C TYR A 405 4.49 7.59 28.76
N ASP A 406 4.71 8.79 29.29
CA ASP A 406 3.62 9.70 29.67
C ASP A 406 2.83 10.19 28.43
N ARG A 407 3.51 10.56 27.34
CA ARG A 407 2.86 10.98 26.08
C ARG A 407 2.12 9.85 25.39
N TRP A 408 2.68 8.65 25.39
CA TRP A 408 2.01 7.50 24.82
C TRP A 408 0.73 7.17 25.59
N SER A 409 0.81 7.21 26.93
CA SER A 409 -0.32 7.04 27.82
C SER A 409 -1.40 8.09 27.52
N SER A 410 -1.06 9.37 27.39
CA SER A 410 -2.03 10.43 27.07
C SER A 410 -2.51 10.44 25.61
N VAL A 411 -2.09 9.49 24.77
CA VAL A 411 -2.47 9.40 23.35
C VAL A 411 -1.92 10.58 22.52
N ASP A 412 -0.82 11.19 22.95
CA ASP A 412 -0.06 12.19 22.17
C ASP A 412 0.92 11.48 21.21
N ASP A 413 0.39 11.00 20.09
CA ASP A 413 1.15 10.21 19.12
C ASP A 413 2.24 11.04 18.40
N ILE A 414 1.96 12.32 18.10
CA ILE A 414 2.94 13.23 17.47
C ILE A 414 4.07 13.56 18.45
N GLY A 415 3.76 13.85 19.71
CA GLY A 415 4.77 14.06 20.74
C GLY A 415 5.60 12.82 21.03
N SER A 416 4.96 11.66 21.11
CA SER A 416 5.65 10.37 21.26
C SER A 416 6.63 10.12 20.10
N LEU A 417 6.22 10.43 18.86
CA LEU A 417 7.07 10.30 17.68
C LEU A 417 8.31 11.20 17.75
N ALA A 418 8.12 12.44 18.20
CA ALA A 418 9.21 13.40 18.37
C ALA A 418 10.23 12.94 19.43
N VAL A 419 9.77 12.32 20.53
CA VAL A 419 10.64 11.73 21.55
C VAL A 419 11.43 10.55 20.97
N VAL A 420 10.76 9.64 20.25
CA VAL A 420 11.44 8.50 19.60
C VAL A 420 12.49 8.98 18.59
N HIS A 421 12.17 10.01 17.80
CA HIS A 421 13.13 10.61 16.88
C HIS A 421 14.37 11.17 17.61
N GLN A 422 14.18 11.88 18.73
CA GLN A 422 15.30 12.36 19.55
C GLN A 422 16.17 11.20 20.05
N MET A 423 15.56 10.11 20.50
CA MET A 423 16.28 8.94 20.99
C MET A 423 17.06 8.24 19.87
N LEU A 424 16.47 8.13 18.68
CA LEU A 424 17.13 7.58 17.49
C LEU A 424 18.28 8.45 16.99
N ALA A 425 18.19 9.78 17.13
CA ALA A 425 19.31 10.67 16.80
C ALA A 425 20.54 10.43 17.69
N ASN A 426 20.32 9.99 18.95
CA ASN A 426 21.38 9.65 19.88
C ASN A 426 21.90 8.21 19.70
N ASP A 427 21.02 7.26 19.39
CA ASP A 427 21.35 5.84 19.16
C ASP A 427 20.56 5.25 17.97
N PRO A 428 21.05 5.43 16.73
CA PRO A 428 20.36 4.94 15.53
C PRO A 428 20.35 3.42 15.41
N SER A 429 21.25 2.73 16.11
CA SER A 429 21.42 1.27 16.04
C SER A 429 20.36 0.50 16.83
N LYS A 430 19.56 1.21 17.62
CA LYS A 430 18.60 0.59 18.53
C LYS A 430 17.32 0.16 17.83
N SER A 431 17.30 -1.11 17.40
CA SER A 431 16.18 -1.78 16.69
C SER A 431 14.79 -1.52 17.32
N ILE A 432 14.69 -1.62 18.65
CA ILE A 432 13.42 -1.45 19.37
C ILE A 432 12.80 -0.06 19.20
N LEU A 433 13.60 0.99 19.03
CA LEU A 433 13.07 2.35 18.83
C LEU A 433 12.44 2.51 17.45
N TRP A 434 13.04 1.92 16.41
CA TRP A 434 12.45 1.84 15.08
C TRP A 434 11.13 1.06 15.09
N PHE A 435 11.06 -0.02 15.86
CA PHE A 435 9.82 -0.76 16.08
C PHE A 435 8.75 0.08 16.82
N ARG A 436 9.11 0.89 17.82
CA ARG A 436 8.13 1.79 18.46
C ARG A 436 7.67 2.89 17.52
N GLN A 437 8.57 3.42 16.70
CA GLN A 437 8.25 4.38 15.67
C GLN A 437 7.21 3.81 14.68
N SER A 438 7.38 2.56 14.24
CA SER A 438 6.41 1.93 13.33
C SER A 438 5.02 1.80 13.96
N LEU A 439 4.93 1.39 15.22
CA LEU A 439 3.66 1.30 15.95
C LEU A 439 2.94 2.66 16.08
N LEU A 440 3.67 3.74 16.36
CA LEU A 440 3.11 5.10 16.39
C LEU A 440 2.63 5.55 15.00
N LEU A 441 3.43 5.28 13.97
CA LEU A 441 3.08 5.63 12.60
C LEU A 441 1.86 4.87 12.09
N LEU A 442 1.65 3.61 12.50
CA LEU A 442 0.41 2.88 12.23
C LEU A 442 -0.79 3.55 12.91
N ARG A 443 -0.66 4.02 14.15
CA ARG A 443 -1.73 4.76 14.85
C ARG A 443 -2.07 6.09 14.17
N LEU A 444 -1.08 6.73 13.56
CA LEU A 444 -1.23 7.97 12.77
C LEU A 444 -1.67 7.72 11.31
N ASN A 445 -1.99 6.48 10.95
CA ASN A 445 -2.39 6.08 9.59
C ASN A 445 -1.30 6.36 8.51
N CYS A 446 -0.02 6.32 8.90
CA CYS A 446 1.14 6.53 8.05
C CYS A 446 1.81 5.18 7.64
N HIS A 447 1.05 4.28 7.02
CA HIS A 447 1.49 2.90 6.71
C HIS A 447 2.82 2.80 5.95
N LYS A 448 3.05 3.63 4.92
CA LYS A 448 4.30 3.62 4.14
C LYS A 448 5.53 3.87 5.02
N VAL A 449 5.45 4.89 5.87
CA VAL A 449 6.56 5.26 6.77
C VAL A 449 6.70 4.21 7.88
N ALA A 450 5.58 3.70 8.41
CA ALA A 450 5.59 2.64 9.41
C ALA A 450 6.34 1.38 8.92
N MET A 451 6.06 0.95 7.69
CA MET A 451 6.73 -0.19 7.05
C MET A 451 8.23 0.07 6.83
N ARG A 452 8.62 1.31 6.49
CA ARG A 452 10.03 1.70 6.42
C ARG A 452 10.70 1.57 7.79
N SER A 453 10.10 2.10 8.85
CA SER A 453 10.63 2.00 10.22
C SER A 453 10.74 0.54 10.68
N LEU A 454 9.76 -0.30 10.35
CA LEU A 454 9.79 -1.73 10.70
C LEU A 454 10.91 -2.47 9.96
N ARG A 455 11.13 -2.16 8.68
CA ARG A 455 12.29 -2.68 7.93
C ARG A 455 13.62 -2.22 8.53
N LEU A 456 13.71 -0.96 8.98
CA LEU A 456 14.90 -0.45 9.66
C LEU A 456 15.13 -1.16 11.01
N ALA A 457 14.06 -1.47 11.75
CA ALA A 457 14.14 -2.27 12.97
C ALA A 457 14.77 -3.64 12.70
N ARG A 458 14.37 -4.30 11.61
CA ARG A 458 14.96 -5.56 11.15
C ARG A 458 16.42 -5.40 10.72
N THR A 459 16.77 -4.34 9.98
CA THR A 459 18.17 -4.16 9.53
C THR A 459 19.14 -3.84 10.66
N TYR A 460 18.67 -3.12 11.69
CA TYR A 460 19.48 -2.75 12.85
C TYR A 460 19.32 -3.72 14.04
N SER A 461 18.66 -4.87 13.85
CA SER A 461 18.56 -5.88 14.91
C SER A 461 19.95 -6.40 15.27
N ALA A 462 20.30 -6.33 16.57
CA ALA A 462 21.58 -6.86 17.05
C ALA A 462 21.58 -8.40 17.10
N ASN A 463 20.40 -8.99 17.31
CA ASN A 463 20.22 -10.42 17.50
C ASN A 463 19.30 -11.01 16.43
N GLU A 464 19.57 -12.25 16.03
CA GLU A 464 18.75 -12.99 15.06
C GLU A 464 17.29 -13.14 15.52
N HIS A 465 17.06 -13.47 16.79
CA HIS A 465 15.71 -13.63 17.33
C HIS A 465 14.87 -12.33 17.23
N GLU A 466 15.47 -11.15 17.36
CA GLU A 466 14.77 -9.87 17.17
C GLU A 466 14.44 -9.64 15.70
N SER A 467 15.40 -9.92 14.80
CA SER A 467 15.22 -9.82 13.35
C SER A 467 14.01 -10.63 12.89
N LEU A 468 13.90 -11.87 13.37
CA LEU A 468 12.79 -12.78 13.08
C LEU A 468 11.44 -12.21 13.55
N VAL A 469 11.38 -11.56 14.73
CA VAL A 469 10.14 -10.92 15.19
C VAL A 469 9.73 -9.77 14.28
N TYR A 470 10.68 -8.90 13.90
CA TYR A 470 10.36 -7.78 13.02
C TYR A 470 9.99 -8.26 11.62
N GLU A 471 10.64 -9.30 11.11
CA GLU A 471 10.25 -9.96 9.86
C GLU A 471 8.84 -10.55 9.96
N GLY A 472 8.51 -11.20 11.07
CA GLY A 472 7.16 -11.70 11.33
C GLY A 472 6.10 -10.61 11.34
N TRP A 473 6.38 -9.42 11.91
CA TRP A 473 5.48 -8.27 11.81
C TRP A 473 5.32 -7.75 10.37
N VAL A 474 6.41 -7.73 9.58
CA VAL A 474 6.33 -7.34 8.15
C VAL A 474 5.46 -8.32 7.38
N LEU A 475 5.63 -9.62 7.62
CA LEU A 475 4.85 -10.68 6.98
C LEU A 475 3.37 -10.60 7.39
N TYR A 476 3.09 -10.38 8.66
CA TYR A 476 1.73 -10.17 9.16
C TYR A 476 1.06 -8.96 8.49
N ASP A 477 1.72 -7.80 8.48
CA ASP A 477 1.20 -6.56 7.87
C ASP A 477 1.03 -6.68 6.34
N THR A 478 1.70 -7.63 5.69
CA THR A 478 1.58 -7.92 4.26
C THR A 478 0.63 -9.09 3.95
N GLY A 479 -0.03 -9.67 4.95
CA GLY A 479 -1.03 -10.73 4.82
C GLY A 479 -0.49 -12.16 4.88
N HIS A 480 0.81 -12.36 5.05
CA HIS A 480 1.47 -13.68 5.12
C HIS A 480 1.45 -14.22 6.56
N ARG A 481 0.25 -14.50 7.09
CA ARG A 481 0.04 -14.83 8.50
C ARG A 481 0.73 -16.13 8.94
N GLU A 482 0.72 -17.18 8.12
CA GLU A 482 1.36 -18.47 8.45
C GLU A 482 2.88 -18.33 8.57
N GLU A 483 3.50 -17.61 7.62
CA GLU A 483 4.93 -17.32 7.67
C GLU A 483 5.29 -16.44 8.88
N ALA A 484 4.43 -15.47 9.23
CA ALA A 484 4.61 -14.68 10.44
C ALA A 484 4.58 -15.52 11.72
N LEU A 485 3.69 -16.53 11.80
CA LEU A 485 3.66 -17.49 12.91
C LEU A 485 4.94 -18.31 12.98
N ALA A 486 5.40 -18.85 11.85
CA ALA A 486 6.63 -19.62 11.77
C ALA A 486 7.83 -18.79 12.27
N LYS A 487 7.93 -17.52 11.88
CA LYS A 487 8.99 -16.61 12.34
C LYS A 487 8.93 -16.31 13.83
N ALA A 488 7.73 -16.17 14.39
CA ALA A 488 7.55 -16.02 15.84
C ALA A 488 8.00 -17.28 16.60
N GLU A 489 7.68 -18.47 16.10
CA GLU A 489 8.10 -19.75 16.68
C GLU A 489 9.61 -19.97 16.62
N GLU A 490 10.21 -19.68 15.47
CA GLU A 490 11.65 -19.71 15.25
C GLU A 490 12.36 -18.79 16.25
N SER A 491 11.88 -17.54 16.40
CA SER A 491 12.39 -16.59 17.39
C SER A 491 12.30 -17.12 18.83
N ILE A 492 11.14 -17.66 19.23
CA ILE A 492 10.93 -18.22 20.59
C ILE A 492 11.89 -19.38 20.86
N SER A 493 12.19 -20.20 19.85
CA SER A 493 13.10 -21.34 19.97
C SER A 493 14.55 -20.91 20.24
N ILE A 494 14.97 -19.75 19.72
CA ILE A 494 16.28 -19.15 19.95
C ILE A 494 16.30 -18.45 21.32
N GLN A 495 15.36 -17.53 21.54
CA GLN A 495 15.25 -16.78 22.78
C GLN A 495 13.80 -16.40 23.09
N ARG A 496 13.37 -16.75 24.30
CA ARG A 496 12.07 -16.36 24.85
C ARG A 496 12.06 -14.84 25.11
N SER A 497 11.28 -14.11 24.31
CA SER A 497 11.11 -12.66 24.41
C SER A 497 9.63 -12.29 24.48
N PHE A 498 9.33 -11.13 25.09
CA PHE A 498 7.96 -10.61 25.13
C PHE A 498 7.40 -10.45 23.72
N GLU A 499 8.19 -9.88 22.82
CA GLU A 499 7.78 -9.49 21.48
C GLU A 499 7.46 -10.71 20.60
N ALA A 500 8.19 -11.81 20.73
CA ALA A 500 7.93 -13.03 19.98
C ALA A 500 6.65 -13.74 20.46
N PHE A 501 6.46 -13.89 21.78
CA PHE A 501 5.21 -14.42 22.34
C PHE A 501 4.01 -13.54 21.98
N PHE A 502 4.17 -12.21 22.07
CA PHE A 502 3.11 -11.27 21.73
C PHE A 502 2.74 -11.33 20.25
N LEU A 503 3.73 -11.38 19.34
CA LEU A 503 3.47 -11.54 17.91
C LEU A 503 2.69 -12.84 17.65
N LYS A 504 3.16 -13.97 18.19
CA LYS A 504 2.49 -15.27 18.04
C LYS A 504 1.05 -15.22 18.54
N ALA A 505 0.84 -14.68 19.75
CA ALA A 505 -0.50 -14.53 20.32
C ALA A 505 -1.41 -13.64 19.46
N TYR A 506 -0.86 -12.54 18.93
CA TYR A 506 -1.59 -11.60 18.11
C TYR A 506 -2.05 -12.21 16.77
N VAL A 507 -1.15 -12.92 16.07
CA VAL A 507 -1.48 -13.57 14.79
C VAL A 507 -2.51 -14.70 14.98
N LEU A 508 -2.42 -15.46 16.08
CA LEU A 508 -3.39 -16.52 16.40
C LEU A 508 -4.76 -15.96 16.78
N ALA A 509 -4.81 -14.86 17.54
CA ALA A 509 -6.05 -14.20 17.89
C ALA A 509 -6.80 -13.64 16.66
N ASP A 510 -6.06 -13.24 15.62
CA ASP A 510 -6.62 -12.74 14.35
C ASP A 510 -7.12 -13.86 13.42
N THR A 511 -6.59 -15.07 13.51
CA THR A 511 -6.85 -16.17 12.57
C THR A 511 -7.97 -17.13 13.00
N SER A 512 -8.14 -17.36 14.30
CA SER A 512 -9.04 -18.41 14.79
C SER A 512 -9.82 -18.01 16.04
N LEU A 513 -11.15 -18.11 15.97
CA LEU A 513 -12.11 -17.82 17.04
C LEU A 513 -12.55 -19.10 17.80
N ASP A 514 -11.88 -20.23 17.62
CA ASP A 514 -12.24 -21.46 18.33
C ASP A 514 -11.80 -21.41 19.81
N LEU A 515 -12.57 -22.09 20.66
CA LEU A 515 -12.34 -22.11 22.11
C LEU A 515 -10.95 -22.67 22.49
N LYS A 516 -10.35 -23.54 21.66
CA LYS A 516 -9.05 -24.14 21.94
C LYS A 516 -7.91 -23.17 21.62
N SER A 517 -7.91 -22.54 20.44
CA SER A 517 -6.90 -21.54 20.09
C SER A 517 -6.92 -20.36 21.07
N SER A 518 -8.09 -19.88 21.49
CA SER A 518 -8.19 -18.74 22.40
C SER A 518 -7.64 -19.06 23.81
N SER A 519 -7.75 -20.31 24.27
CA SER A 519 -7.10 -20.77 25.52
C SER A 519 -5.58 -20.82 25.40
N TYR A 520 -5.08 -21.16 24.22
CA TYR A 520 -3.66 -21.14 23.90
C TYR A 520 -3.13 -19.71 23.78
N VAL A 521 -3.90 -18.79 23.19
CA VAL A 521 -3.59 -17.34 23.14
C VAL A 521 -3.47 -16.76 24.54
N ILE A 522 -4.36 -17.11 25.48
CA ILE A 522 -4.25 -16.72 26.89
C ILE A 522 -2.89 -17.15 27.46
N GLN A 523 -2.52 -18.43 27.28
CA GLN A 523 -1.24 -18.95 27.74
C GLN A 523 -0.06 -18.18 27.13
N LEU A 524 -0.09 -17.89 25.83
CA LEU A 524 0.96 -17.13 25.15
C LEU A 524 1.08 -15.69 25.70
N LEU A 525 -0.04 -15.02 25.98
CA LEU A 525 -0.03 -13.68 26.58
C LEU A 525 0.47 -13.69 28.03
N GLU A 526 0.12 -14.71 28.81
CA GLU A 526 0.67 -14.90 30.16
C GLU A 526 2.18 -15.17 30.13
N GLU A 527 2.65 -16.00 29.20
CA GLU A 527 4.08 -16.22 28.96
C GLU A 527 4.80 -14.94 28.51
N ALA A 528 4.17 -14.12 27.65
CA ALA A 528 4.71 -12.82 27.29
C ALA A 528 4.87 -11.91 28.53
N LEU A 529 3.85 -11.86 29.41
CA LEU A 529 3.87 -11.00 30.61
C LEU A 529 4.96 -11.40 31.63
N LYS A 530 5.38 -12.68 31.64
CA LYS A 530 6.51 -13.19 32.44
C LYS A 530 7.86 -12.72 31.90
N CYS A 531 7.97 -12.38 30.61
CA CYS A 531 9.19 -11.83 30.03
C CYS A 531 9.44 -10.37 30.46
N PRO A 532 10.71 -9.92 30.50
CA PRO A 532 11.04 -8.50 30.68
C PRO A 532 10.47 -7.66 29.52
N SER A 533 9.74 -6.59 29.84
CA SER A 533 9.26 -5.59 28.88
C SER A 533 8.82 -4.33 29.62
N ASP A 534 8.63 -3.23 28.90
CA ASP A 534 8.17 -1.97 29.46
C ASP A 534 6.67 -1.99 29.82
N GLY A 535 6.24 -1.05 30.66
CA GLY A 535 4.84 -0.92 31.07
C GLY A 535 3.89 -0.67 29.89
N LEU A 536 4.40 -0.04 28.82
CA LEU A 536 3.62 0.23 27.63
C LEU A 536 3.20 -1.07 26.92
N ARG A 537 4.14 -1.98 26.66
CA ARG A 537 3.88 -3.27 26.02
C ARG A 537 3.12 -4.22 26.92
N LYS A 538 3.47 -4.26 28.20
CA LYS A 538 2.70 -5.05 29.19
C LYS A 538 1.25 -4.58 29.25
N GLY A 539 1.00 -3.28 29.14
CA GLY A 539 -0.36 -2.71 29.01
C GLY A 539 -1.12 -3.23 27.80
N GLN A 540 -0.47 -3.32 26.64
CA GLN A 540 -1.07 -3.89 25.42
C GLN A 540 -1.36 -5.39 25.58
N ALA A 541 -0.46 -6.17 26.19
CA ALA A 541 -0.70 -7.58 26.46
C ALA A 541 -1.87 -7.79 27.44
N LEU A 542 -1.93 -7.02 28.53
CA LEU A 542 -3.05 -7.08 29.48
C LEU A 542 -4.38 -6.66 28.84
N ASN A 543 -4.37 -5.64 27.97
CA ASN A 543 -5.56 -5.23 27.25
C ASN A 543 -6.06 -6.32 26.29
N ASN A 544 -5.15 -6.96 25.56
CA ASN A 544 -5.49 -8.07 24.67
C ASN A 544 -5.97 -9.29 25.45
N LEU A 545 -5.29 -9.62 26.56
CA LEU A 545 -5.68 -10.72 27.46
C LEU A 545 -7.08 -10.50 28.03
N GLY A 546 -7.38 -9.28 28.46
CA GLY A 546 -8.73 -8.89 28.90
C GLY A 546 -9.77 -9.09 27.80
N SER A 547 -9.45 -8.75 26.55
CA SER A 547 -10.36 -8.96 25.41
C SER A 547 -10.67 -10.44 25.21
N VAL A 548 -9.64 -11.29 25.21
CA VAL A 548 -9.81 -12.74 25.08
C VAL A 548 -10.65 -13.28 26.25
N TYR A 549 -10.44 -12.81 27.49
CA TYR A 549 -11.28 -13.20 28.63
C TYR A 549 -12.75 -12.76 28.49
N VAL A 550 -13.02 -11.59 27.91
CA VAL A 550 -14.39 -11.16 27.61
C VAL A 550 -15.06 -12.13 26.63
N ASP A 551 -14.34 -12.58 25.60
CA ASP A 551 -14.89 -13.49 24.60
C ASP A 551 -15.20 -14.89 25.18
N PHE A 552 -14.62 -15.23 26.33
CA PHE A 552 -14.92 -16.43 27.13
C PHE A 552 -15.93 -16.19 28.28
N ASP A 553 -16.57 -15.03 28.33
CA ASP A 553 -17.50 -14.64 29.41
C ASP A 553 -16.86 -14.67 30.82
N LYS A 554 -15.53 -14.61 30.90
CA LYS A 554 -14.78 -14.52 32.17
C LYS A 554 -14.61 -13.05 32.57
N LEU A 555 -15.73 -12.39 32.79
CA LEU A 555 -15.81 -10.93 32.95
C LEU A 555 -15.02 -10.38 34.15
N ASP A 556 -14.91 -11.14 35.25
CA ASP A 556 -14.13 -10.71 36.42
C ASP A 556 -12.62 -10.70 36.14
N LEU A 557 -12.10 -11.77 35.53
CA LEU A 557 -10.68 -11.83 35.12
C LEU A 557 -10.36 -10.79 34.05
N ALA A 558 -11.30 -10.52 33.14
CA ALA A 558 -11.16 -9.45 32.16
C ALA A 558 -11.06 -8.07 32.84
N ALA A 559 -11.95 -7.79 33.80
CA ALA A 559 -11.91 -6.55 34.58
C ALA A 559 -10.56 -6.38 35.30
N ASP A 560 -10.05 -7.44 35.93
CA ASP A 560 -8.75 -7.43 36.61
C ASP A 560 -7.61 -7.10 35.64
N CYS A 561 -7.62 -7.69 34.44
CA CYS A 561 -6.64 -7.39 33.40
C CYS A 561 -6.68 -5.92 32.97
N TYR A 562 -7.87 -5.36 32.76
CA TYR A 562 -8.01 -3.95 32.37
C TYR A 562 -7.63 -3.00 33.51
N VAL A 563 -7.98 -3.29 34.76
CA VAL A 563 -7.56 -2.50 35.93
C VAL A 563 -6.04 -2.54 36.08
N ASN A 564 -5.43 -3.71 35.93
CA ASN A 564 -3.97 -3.84 35.95
C ASN A 564 -3.31 -3.06 34.80
N ALA A 565 -3.89 -3.07 33.60
CA ALA A 565 -3.43 -2.27 32.47
C ALA A 565 -3.55 -0.75 32.76
N LEU A 566 -4.64 -0.30 33.39
CA LEU A 566 -4.84 1.09 33.80
C LEU A 566 -3.87 1.53 34.91
N ASN A 567 -3.51 0.63 35.83
CA ASN A 567 -2.51 0.88 36.87
C ASN A 567 -1.11 1.15 36.27
N ILE A 568 -0.79 0.54 35.12
CA ILE A 568 0.39 0.86 34.31
C ILE A 568 0.07 1.86 33.19
N LYS A 569 -0.89 2.75 33.43
CA LYS A 569 -1.27 3.88 32.57
C LYS A 569 -1.61 3.51 31.10
N HIS A 570 -2.06 2.30 30.82
CA HIS A 570 -2.53 1.94 29.48
C HIS A 570 -3.96 2.45 29.23
N THR A 571 -4.09 3.69 28.76
CA THR A 571 -5.40 4.38 28.65
C THR A 571 -6.45 3.66 27.80
N ARG A 572 -6.06 2.92 26.77
CA ARG A 572 -7.01 2.15 25.94
C ARG A 572 -7.78 1.09 26.74
N ALA A 573 -7.27 0.64 27.89
CA ALA A 573 -7.95 -0.33 28.75
C ALA A 573 -9.29 0.19 29.32
N HIS A 574 -9.52 1.51 29.34
CA HIS A 574 -10.85 2.06 29.68
C HIS A 574 -11.94 1.55 28.73
N GLN A 575 -11.62 1.36 27.44
CA GLN A 575 -12.58 0.83 26.45
C GLN A 575 -12.98 -0.61 26.78
N GLY A 576 -12.00 -1.44 27.12
CA GLY A 576 -12.24 -2.82 27.51
C GLY A 576 -13.01 -2.95 28.82
N LEU A 577 -12.66 -2.13 29.82
CA LEU A 577 -13.38 -2.13 31.11
C LEU A 577 -14.83 -1.65 30.97
N ALA A 578 -15.09 -0.66 30.11
CA ALA A 578 -16.45 -0.25 29.78
C ALA A 578 -17.26 -1.37 29.11
N ARG A 579 -16.65 -2.14 28.19
CA ARG A 579 -17.27 -3.33 27.58
C ARG A 579 -17.66 -4.36 28.65
N VAL A 580 -16.78 -4.60 29.63
CA VAL A 580 -17.08 -5.51 30.76
C VAL A 580 -18.27 -5.02 31.59
N TYR A 581 -18.31 -3.73 31.96
CA TYR A 581 -19.46 -3.19 32.69
C TYR A 581 -20.75 -3.29 31.90
N TYR A 582 -20.71 -3.03 30.59
CA TYR A 582 -21.87 -3.17 29.72
C TYR A 582 -22.39 -4.61 29.67
N LEU A 583 -21.50 -5.60 29.51
CA LEU A 583 -21.87 -7.03 29.53
C LEU A 583 -22.43 -7.48 30.89
N LYS A 584 -22.00 -6.85 31.99
CA LYS A 584 -22.61 -7.02 33.32
C LYS A 584 -23.92 -6.24 33.51
N ASN A 585 -24.47 -5.68 32.43
CA ASN A 585 -25.69 -4.87 32.43
C ASN A 585 -25.59 -3.56 33.25
N GLN A 586 -24.38 -3.04 33.44
CA GLN A 586 -24.09 -1.80 34.17
C GLN A 586 -23.82 -0.65 33.19
N ARG A 587 -24.82 -0.32 32.38
CA ARG A 587 -24.70 0.67 31.28
C ARG A 587 -24.19 2.04 31.73
N LYS A 588 -24.65 2.54 32.89
CA LYS A 588 -24.16 3.80 33.46
C LYS A 588 -22.68 3.74 33.82
N ALA A 589 -22.22 2.64 34.44
CA ALA A 589 -20.80 2.47 34.78
C ALA A 589 -19.94 2.38 33.51
N ALA A 590 -20.41 1.72 32.45
CA ALA A 590 -19.74 1.69 31.16
C ALA A 590 -19.59 3.09 30.54
N TYR A 591 -20.68 3.89 30.57
CA TYR A 591 -20.66 5.27 30.10
C TYR A 591 -19.70 6.16 30.90
N ASP A 592 -19.77 6.08 32.23
CA ASP A 592 -18.91 6.85 33.14
C ASP A 592 -17.43 6.47 32.96
N GLU A 593 -17.13 5.19 32.72
CA GLU A 593 -15.77 4.73 32.45
C GLU A 593 -15.23 5.26 31.12
N MET A 594 -16.06 5.32 30.08
CA MET A 594 -15.70 5.96 28.82
C MET A 594 -15.55 7.48 28.94
N ALA A 595 -16.30 8.14 29.83
CA ALA A 595 -16.11 9.56 30.12
C ALA A 595 -14.71 9.84 30.69
N LYS A 596 -14.19 8.98 31.58
CA LYS A 596 -12.80 9.06 32.06
C LYS A 596 -11.77 8.96 30.93
N LEU A 597 -12.03 8.13 29.92
CA LEU A 597 -11.16 8.04 28.75
C LEU A 597 -11.15 9.34 27.95
N ILE A 598 -12.30 9.98 27.76
CA ILE A 598 -12.42 11.25 27.04
C ILE A 598 -11.66 12.36 27.76
N GLU A 599 -11.71 12.39 29.10
CA GLU A 599 -10.95 13.34 29.92
C GLU A 599 -9.43 13.14 29.76
N LYS A 600 -8.96 11.88 29.75
CA LYS A 600 -7.53 11.55 29.64
C LYS A 600 -6.96 11.71 28.22
N ALA A 601 -7.71 11.31 27.21
CA ALA A 601 -7.32 11.35 25.81
C ALA A 601 -8.00 12.54 25.11
N GLN A 602 -7.93 13.73 25.72
CA GLN A 602 -8.67 14.93 25.36
C GLN A 602 -8.96 15.06 23.86
N ASN A 603 -10.24 15.24 23.51
CA ASN A 603 -10.72 15.38 22.13
C ASN A 603 -10.43 14.20 21.19
N ASN A 604 -10.30 12.98 21.72
CA ASN A 604 -10.17 11.78 20.91
C ASN A 604 -11.52 11.28 20.40
N ALA A 605 -11.73 11.38 19.09
CA ALA A 605 -12.93 10.93 18.41
C ALA A 605 -13.24 9.43 18.60
N SER A 606 -12.24 8.57 18.82
CA SER A 606 -12.46 7.14 19.11
C SER A 606 -13.17 6.94 20.45
N ALA A 607 -12.90 7.81 21.43
CA ALA A 607 -13.49 7.69 22.74
C ALA A 607 -14.97 8.10 22.73
N TYR A 608 -15.33 9.17 22.00
CA TYR A 608 -16.73 9.54 21.76
C TYR A 608 -17.49 8.46 21.00
N GLU A 609 -16.90 7.90 19.94
CA GLU A 609 -17.49 6.80 19.17
C GLU A 609 -17.83 5.62 20.08
N LYS A 610 -16.86 5.15 20.87
CA LYS A 610 -17.04 4.03 21.78
C LYS A 610 -18.02 4.32 22.91
N ARG A 611 -18.12 5.56 23.39
CA ARG A 611 -19.10 5.95 24.41
C ARG A 611 -20.53 5.92 23.86
N SER A 612 -20.71 6.23 22.57
CA SER A 612 -22.03 6.21 21.93
C SER A 612 -22.71 4.83 21.97
N GLU A 613 -21.92 3.75 22.02
CA GLU A 613 -22.42 2.37 22.17
C GLU A 613 -23.10 2.13 23.54
N TYR A 614 -22.78 2.94 24.55
CA TYR A 614 -23.22 2.75 25.93
C TYR A 614 -24.28 3.76 26.39
N CYS A 615 -24.76 4.67 25.54
CA CYS A 615 -25.78 5.67 25.92
C CYS A 615 -27.06 5.54 25.08
N ASP A 616 -28.12 6.23 25.49
CA ASP A 616 -29.39 6.24 24.77
C ASP A 616 -29.29 6.98 23.43
N ARG A 617 -30.25 6.76 22.52
CA ARG A 617 -30.22 7.20 21.12
C ARG A 617 -29.86 8.68 20.94
N ASP A 618 -30.36 9.58 21.78
CA ASP A 618 -30.09 11.02 21.67
C ASP A 618 -28.67 11.40 22.10
N MET A 619 -28.19 10.80 23.19
CA MET A 619 -26.79 10.97 23.62
C MET A 619 -25.83 10.35 22.60
N ALA A 620 -26.19 9.20 22.02
CA ALA A 620 -25.40 8.54 21.00
C ALA A 620 -25.29 9.41 19.74
N LYS A 621 -26.41 10.01 19.28
CA LYS A 621 -26.39 10.98 18.18
C LYS A 621 -25.44 12.15 18.48
N SER A 622 -25.49 12.73 19.68
CA SER A 622 -24.59 13.82 20.06
C SER A 622 -23.11 13.40 20.06
N ASP A 623 -22.79 12.25 20.65
CA ASP A 623 -21.44 11.72 20.67
C ASP A 623 -20.92 11.42 19.25
N LEU A 624 -21.75 10.82 18.40
CA LEU A 624 -21.40 10.52 17.00
C LEU A 624 -21.26 11.76 16.13
N SER A 625 -22.07 12.79 16.33
CA SER A 625 -21.86 14.10 15.71
C SER A 625 -20.51 14.66 16.10
N ARG A 626 -20.17 14.62 17.40
CA ARG A 626 -18.85 15.07 17.88
C ARG A 626 -17.70 14.24 17.30
N THR A 627 -17.89 12.93 17.11
CA THR A 627 -16.91 12.07 16.43
C THR A 627 -16.63 12.57 15.02
N THR A 628 -17.66 12.86 14.22
CA THR A 628 -17.47 13.32 12.83
C THR A 628 -16.87 14.73 12.71
N GLU A 629 -17.08 15.59 13.72
CA GLU A 629 -16.44 16.90 13.79
C GLU A 629 -14.93 16.81 14.07
N LEU A 630 -14.55 15.86 14.93
CA LEU A 630 -13.18 15.64 15.36
C LEU A 630 -12.38 14.77 14.36
N ASP A 631 -13.04 13.78 13.76
CA ASP A 631 -12.47 12.83 12.81
C ASP A 631 -13.54 12.37 11.80
N PRO A 632 -13.64 13.03 10.63
CA PRO A 632 -14.60 12.67 9.60
C PRO A 632 -14.27 11.36 8.86
N LEU A 633 -13.09 10.77 9.09
CA LEU A 633 -12.69 9.51 8.43
C LEU A 633 -13.20 8.27 9.17
N ARG A 634 -13.76 8.42 10.38
CA ARG A 634 -14.38 7.32 11.11
C ARG A 634 -15.69 6.89 10.45
N THR A 635 -15.81 5.62 10.11
CA THR A 635 -16.95 5.08 9.35
C THR A 635 -18.16 4.75 10.20
N TYR A 636 -17.97 4.38 11.47
CA TYR A 636 -19.06 3.96 12.37
C TYR A 636 -20.17 5.01 12.55
N PRO A 637 -19.87 6.31 12.79
CA PRO A 637 -20.92 7.34 12.89
C PRO A 637 -21.83 7.45 11.67
N TYR A 638 -21.29 7.26 10.46
CA TYR A 638 -22.07 7.30 9.23
C TYR A 638 -22.94 6.05 9.09
N ARG A 639 -22.40 4.86 9.38
CA ARG A 639 -23.17 3.60 9.37
C ARG A 639 -24.33 3.64 10.35
N TYR A 640 -24.07 4.08 11.59
CA TYR A 640 -25.11 4.18 12.61
C TYR A 640 -26.22 5.14 12.17
N ARG A 641 -25.87 6.38 11.77
CA ARG A 641 -26.86 7.37 11.34
C ARG A 641 -27.65 6.90 10.12
N ALA A 642 -26.99 6.27 9.14
CA ALA A 642 -27.65 5.74 7.95
C ALA A 642 -28.61 4.59 8.29
N ALA A 643 -28.23 3.66 9.17
CA ALA A 643 -29.13 2.60 9.65
C ALA A 643 -30.35 3.18 10.37
N VAL A 644 -30.14 4.17 11.25
CA VAL A 644 -31.24 4.87 11.92
C VAL A 644 -32.16 5.56 10.91
N LEU A 645 -31.62 6.16 9.85
CA LEU A 645 -32.43 6.78 8.79
C LEU A 645 -33.20 5.75 7.97
N MET A 646 -32.63 4.58 7.69
CA MET A 646 -33.36 3.48 7.04
C MET A 646 -34.52 2.98 7.91
N ASP A 647 -34.30 2.81 9.21
CA ASP A 647 -35.34 2.41 10.18
C ASP A 647 -36.47 3.47 10.25
N ASP A 648 -36.11 4.75 10.11
CA ASP A 648 -37.06 5.87 10.04
C ASP A 648 -37.69 6.05 8.62
N HIS A 649 -37.46 5.11 7.69
CA HIS A 649 -37.94 5.12 6.29
C HIS A 649 -37.45 6.31 5.43
N LYS A 650 -36.28 6.87 5.77
CA LYS A 650 -35.63 7.97 5.05
C LYS A 650 -34.48 7.46 4.18
N GLU A 651 -34.83 6.63 3.20
CA GLU A 651 -33.86 5.86 2.40
C GLU A 651 -32.87 6.75 1.64
N ASP A 652 -33.34 7.82 1.00
CA ASP A 652 -32.46 8.72 0.23
C ASP A 652 -31.48 9.48 1.16
N GLU A 653 -31.92 9.88 2.37
CA GLU A 653 -31.03 10.50 3.36
C GLU A 653 -29.97 9.51 3.85
N ALA A 654 -30.34 8.24 4.05
CA ALA A 654 -29.41 7.19 4.45
C ALA A 654 -28.32 6.91 3.39
N ILE A 655 -28.74 6.80 2.12
CA ILE A 655 -27.83 6.64 0.98
C ILE A 655 -26.89 7.87 0.86
N ALA A 656 -27.41 9.08 1.06
CA ALA A 656 -26.60 10.30 1.02
C ALA A 656 -25.53 10.32 2.12
N GLU A 657 -25.87 9.88 3.34
CA GLU A 657 -24.92 9.78 4.47
C GLU A 657 -23.78 8.79 4.18
N LEU A 658 -24.10 7.60 3.66
CA LEU A 658 -23.07 6.63 3.27
C LEU A 658 -22.23 7.13 2.10
N THR A 659 -22.88 7.77 1.11
CA THR A 659 -22.19 8.33 -0.07
C THR A 659 -21.20 9.41 0.33
N LYS A 660 -21.55 10.28 1.28
CA LYS A 660 -20.65 11.28 1.84
C LYS A 660 -19.42 10.65 2.49
N ALA A 661 -19.62 9.62 3.32
CA ALA A 661 -18.52 8.93 3.99
C ALA A 661 -17.60 8.19 3.00
N ILE A 662 -18.18 7.50 2.02
CA ILE A 662 -17.43 6.78 0.96
C ILE A 662 -16.59 7.75 0.13
N ALA A 663 -17.08 8.98 -0.12
CA ALA A 663 -16.33 10.00 -0.82
C ALA A 663 -15.08 10.46 -0.04
N PHE A 664 -15.12 10.46 1.29
CA PHE A 664 -13.97 10.79 2.14
C PHE A 664 -12.93 9.68 2.15
N LYS A 665 -13.39 8.44 2.36
CA LYS A 665 -12.57 7.23 2.35
C LYS A 665 -13.45 6.04 1.96
N PRO A 666 -13.19 5.39 0.81
CA PRO A 666 -13.81 4.11 0.49
C PRO A 666 -13.47 3.09 1.56
N ASP A 667 -14.49 2.37 2.01
CA ASP A 667 -14.39 1.39 3.09
C ASP A 667 -15.30 0.21 2.78
N LEU A 668 -14.82 -1.00 3.06
CA LEU A 668 -15.51 -2.24 2.77
C LEU A 668 -16.90 -2.29 3.41
N GLN A 669 -17.01 -1.91 4.69
CA GLN A 669 -18.27 -1.99 5.41
C GLN A 669 -19.26 -0.91 4.96
N LEU A 670 -18.79 0.29 4.59
CA LEU A 670 -19.66 1.33 4.03
C LEU A 670 -20.23 0.92 2.67
N LEU A 671 -19.38 0.39 1.77
CA LEU A 671 -19.80 -0.08 0.44
C LEU A 671 -20.78 -1.24 0.54
N HIS A 672 -20.48 -2.24 1.36
CA HIS A 672 -21.38 -3.37 1.61
C HIS A 672 -22.74 -2.91 2.17
N LEU A 673 -22.73 -2.02 3.18
CA LEU A 673 -23.97 -1.53 3.77
C LEU A 673 -24.81 -0.73 2.77
N ARG A 674 -24.18 0.11 1.93
CA ARG A 674 -24.90 0.86 0.89
C ARG A 674 -25.44 -0.07 -0.20
N ALA A 675 -24.70 -1.13 -0.55
CA ALA A 675 -25.17 -2.17 -1.46
C ALA A 675 -26.41 -2.89 -0.92
N ALA A 676 -26.40 -3.25 0.38
CA ALA A 676 -27.55 -3.86 1.06
C ALA A 676 -28.76 -2.93 1.10
N PHE A 677 -28.56 -1.63 1.33
CA PHE A 677 -29.64 -0.65 1.25
C PHE A 677 -30.20 -0.54 -0.17
N TYR A 678 -29.34 -0.47 -1.20
CA TYR A 678 -29.82 -0.49 -2.58
C TYR A 678 -30.58 -1.76 -2.94
N GLU A 679 -30.19 -2.91 -2.39
CA GLU A 679 -30.90 -4.17 -2.61
C GLU A 679 -32.30 -4.13 -2.00
N SER A 680 -32.43 -3.62 -0.77
CA SER A 680 -33.73 -3.44 -0.12
C SER A 680 -34.65 -2.46 -0.86
N MET A 681 -34.07 -1.51 -1.60
CA MET A 681 -34.76 -0.56 -2.47
C MET A 681 -35.05 -1.10 -3.88
N GLY A 682 -34.59 -2.31 -4.22
CA GLY A 682 -34.71 -2.91 -5.56
C GLY A 682 -33.77 -2.30 -6.63
N LYS A 683 -32.74 -1.53 -6.24
CA LYS A 683 -31.79 -0.87 -7.15
C LYS A 683 -30.61 -1.80 -7.48
N MET A 684 -30.89 -2.89 -8.21
CA MET A 684 -29.94 -3.99 -8.46
C MET A 684 -28.60 -3.56 -9.10
N ASP A 685 -28.61 -2.67 -10.10
CA ASP A 685 -27.38 -2.20 -10.74
C ASP A 685 -26.44 -1.48 -9.75
N ASN A 686 -27.01 -0.67 -8.85
CA ASN A 686 -26.23 0.04 -7.83
C ASN A 686 -25.69 -0.94 -6.77
N THR A 687 -26.47 -1.97 -6.41
CA THR A 687 -26.03 -3.04 -5.52
C THR A 687 -24.83 -3.78 -6.11
N LEU A 688 -24.91 -4.21 -7.37
CA LEU A 688 -23.80 -4.91 -8.04
C LEU A 688 -22.55 -4.03 -8.07
N ARG A 689 -22.69 -2.75 -8.44
CA ARG A 689 -21.55 -1.82 -8.49
C ARG A 689 -20.86 -1.66 -7.14
N ASP A 690 -21.62 -1.48 -6.05
CA ASP A 690 -21.04 -1.33 -4.72
C ASP A 690 -20.48 -2.65 -4.18
N CYS A 691 -21.08 -3.80 -4.54
CA CYS A 691 -20.54 -5.11 -4.23
C CYS A 691 -19.20 -5.35 -4.94
N GLU A 692 -19.10 -5.02 -6.23
CA GLU A 692 -17.85 -5.10 -6.98
C GLU A 692 -16.77 -4.20 -6.37
N ALA A 693 -17.12 -2.95 -6.01
CA ALA A 693 -16.20 -2.05 -5.35
C ALA A 693 -15.73 -2.59 -3.99
N ALA A 694 -16.62 -3.20 -3.20
CA ALA A 694 -16.29 -3.86 -1.95
C ALA A 694 -15.37 -5.08 -2.17
N LEU A 695 -15.66 -5.92 -3.16
CA LEU A 695 -14.84 -7.10 -3.49
C LEU A 695 -13.48 -6.73 -4.10
N CYS A 696 -13.33 -5.52 -4.68
CA CYS A 696 -12.03 -4.99 -5.04
C CYS A 696 -11.18 -4.64 -3.80
N LEU A 697 -11.79 -4.28 -2.67
CA LEU A 697 -11.09 -4.04 -1.41
C LEU A 697 -10.76 -5.34 -0.68
N ASP A 698 -11.71 -6.28 -0.64
CA ASP A 698 -11.52 -7.63 -0.10
C ASP A 698 -12.25 -8.67 -0.96
N PRO A 699 -11.52 -9.41 -1.83
CA PRO A 699 -12.10 -10.42 -2.69
C PRO A 699 -12.76 -11.60 -1.96
N ASN A 700 -12.43 -11.81 -0.68
CA ASN A 700 -12.89 -12.96 0.10
C ASN A 700 -14.01 -12.58 1.10
N HIS A 701 -14.58 -11.38 1.02
CA HIS A 701 -15.63 -10.93 1.93
C HIS A 701 -16.95 -11.69 1.70
N GLY A 702 -17.19 -12.71 2.52
CA GLY A 702 -18.30 -13.67 2.37
C GLY A 702 -19.68 -13.02 2.20
N ASP A 703 -20.04 -12.05 3.06
CA ASP A 703 -21.36 -11.41 3.01
C ASP A 703 -21.57 -10.63 1.71
N THR A 704 -20.52 -9.99 1.16
CA THR A 704 -20.63 -9.29 -0.13
C THR A 704 -20.72 -10.29 -1.28
N ILE A 705 -20.00 -11.41 -1.24
CA ILE A 705 -20.09 -12.47 -2.26
C ILE A 705 -21.52 -13.03 -2.31
N VAL A 706 -22.11 -13.30 -1.15
CA VAL A 706 -23.50 -13.79 -1.05
C VAL A 706 -24.47 -12.76 -1.65
N LEU A 707 -24.34 -11.49 -1.29
CA LEU A 707 -25.19 -10.43 -1.82
C LEU A 707 -25.02 -10.26 -3.34
N TYR A 708 -23.78 -10.29 -3.83
CA TYR A 708 -23.46 -10.19 -5.26
C TYR A 708 -24.08 -11.34 -6.05
N ASN A 709 -23.90 -12.59 -5.59
CA ASN A 709 -24.45 -13.77 -6.26
C ASN A 709 -25.97 -13.77 -6.24
N LYS A 710 -26.59 -13.40 -5.11
CA LYS A 710 -28.06 -13.29 -4.99
C LYS A 710 -28.65 -12.35 -6.05
N VAL A 711 -28.06 -11.17 -6.22
CA VAL A 711 -28.55 -10.19 -7.20
C VAL A 711 -28.31 -10.65 -8.64
N ARG A 712 -27.15 -11.29 -8.91
CA ARG A 712 -26.83 -11.80 -10.25
C ARG A 712 -27.76 -12.94 -10.67
N GLU A 713 -28.03 -13.88 -9.78
CA GLU A 713 -28.96 -14.99 -10.03
C GLU A 713 -30.41 -14.50 -10.23
N GLY A 714 -30.84 -13.47 -9.49
CA GLY A 714 -32.14 -12.83 -9.69
C GLY A 714 -32.26 -12.14 -11.05
N ALA A 715 -31.20 -11.44 -11.49
CA ALA A 715 -31.17 -10.75 -12.78
C ALA A 715 -31.17 -11.73 -13.99
N ASP A 716 -30.61 -12.93 -13.83
CA ASP A 716 -30.62 -13.97 -14.85
C ASP A 716 -31.98 -14.71 -14.95
N GLN A 717 -32.84 -14.62 -13.93
CA GLN A 717 -34.20 -15.19 -13.94
C GLN A 717 -35.26 -14.24 -14.52
N GLU A 718 -34.99 -12.93 -14.54
CA GLU A 718 -35.89 -11.91 -15.13
C GLU A 718 -35.65 -11.64 -16.63
N LYS A 719 -34.57 -12.20 -17.20
CA LYS A 719 -34.26 -12.19 -18.65
C LYS A 719 -34.70 -13.48 -19.32
#